data_AF-A0A0F5J5U1-F1
#
_entry.id   AF-A0A0F5J5U1-F1
#
_cell.length_a   1.000
_cell.length_b   1.000
_cell.length_c   1.000
_cell.angle_alpha   90.00
_cell.angle_beta   90.00
_cell.angle_gamma   90.00
#
_symmetry.space_group_name_H-M   'P 1'
#
loop_
_entity.id
_entity.type
_entity.pdbx_description
1 polymer ?
#
loop_
_entity_poly.entity_id
_entity_poly.type
_entity_poly.pdbx_seq_one_letter_code
_entity_poly.pdbx_strand_id
1 'polypeptide(L)'
;MKHYLYLLAFIMAGIFLSSCTEDQIDKGEGPVLTGDAAMLKISFRNGMVTRALGDPFGATDEEKTITKLSFYVYPEKEADREMVPFQRYVFDMTTLPLEKDSVKISETAKGAYDCTFILREGGGFSCRVVALANLPDDFDETNNLNTYEKLQEAMLQATAMPSVPSADPKADNQYGLVMYAEEIKMIKKSLETGMDFNMQRLPARIDITNRAYDKDNQEDGFVLTSARIVNAKPGSYLIPAATTAPLMTRNLAEVNDPAKIVAYSRDGKDGTPTDGTTDVNGNPIQTDATMDAGTVEQRLWHELYAYENDDADVATATSVEIKGKFRNSPFSRVIPFVDKDKQPVIIERNHRYLIRINPAPDLTDVTFNIQVTDWNAVDTLNVKPTQKVVPELGNYTAGFAPNAGKQVEVYKDAIEFSFDATNPFDTDYRVVPEIGEPLDTDVSWVKVVQSEAEITKAATGYKRTYTVSLSELSGGTSRRAMLLIRNAANVTARDTIHLKQTIYYPGTELEPVSLDGVVWAPVNVGATKIAIKLTEDNKDDWFNQSGYLFQWGRKTPFKYGVSDIPVTPVSYPTYAEGVATEYEHADAFIVGNVTSWFSDYKNTGGISFSPVFKTNSDGDALWPRENDPCPSGWRVPTKNECEALKDKLHDRPGTTTFDDCVCLVSGDMGKKLAIPAFGYRAAKDGEYIGQAFTGHYWSSNLLSSGNVSSLYFDVGESIGTSYVADALSIRCVQDK
;
A
#
# COMPACT_ATOMS: atom_id res chain seq x y z
N MET A 1 41.88 5.81 -29.49
CA MET A 1 40.71 6.18 -30.32
C MET A 1 39.55 6.49 -29.41
N LYS A 2 39.12 7.77 -29.42
CA LYS A 2 37.87 8.43 -28.98
C LYS A 2 37.33 8.26 -27.53
N HIS A 3 37.31 9.42 -26.85
CA HIS A 3 36.65 9.89 -25.60
C HIS A 3 35.09 9.76 -25.61
N TYR A 4 34.31 9.83 -24.51
CA TYR A 4 34.21 10.87 -23.44
C TYR A 4 33.39 10.41 -22.19
N LEU A 5 33.77 10.98 -21.00
CA LEU A 5 33.02 11.46 -19.80
C LEU A 5 31.79 10.69 -19.22
N TYR A 6 31.62 10.54 -17.90
CA TYR A 6 31.60 11.60 -16.88
C TYR A 6 32.19 11.21 -15.51
N LEU A 7 32.85 12.22 -14.92
CA LEU A 7 33.54 12.28 -13.64
C LEU A 7 32.61 12.16 -12.42
N LEU A 8 32.99 11.32 -11.47
CA LEU A 8 32.79 11.57 -10.05
C LEU A 8 33.74 12.68 -9.60
N ALA A 9 33.22 13.72 -8.93
CA ALA A 9 34.04 14.68 -8.20
C ALA A 9 33.41 14.94 -6.82
N PHE A 10 34.05 14.37 -5.80
CA PHE A 10 34.03 14.85 -4.43
C PHE A 10 34.29 16.36 -4.40
N ILE A 11 33.46 17.13 -3.69
CA ILE A 11 33.87 18.43 -3.13
C ILE A 11 33.80 18.30 -1.61
N MET A 12 34.97 18.11 -1.03
CA MET A 12 35.30 18.53 0.31
C MET A 12 35.27 20.05 0.36
N ALA A 13 34.33 20.62 1.11
CA ALA A 13 34.44 21.96 1.66
C ALA A 13 33.76 21.97 3.04
N GLY A 14 34.56 22.18 4.09
CA GLY A 14 34.07 22.55 5.43
C GLY A 14 33.77 21.39 6.36
N ILE A 15 34.80 20.90 7.06
CA ILE A 15 34.64 20.30 8.39
C ILE A 15 34.09 21.41 9.28
N PHE A 16 32.79 21.40 9.58
CA PHE A 16 32.22 22.14 10.70
C PHE A 16 31.63 21.13 11.68
N LEU A 17 32.29 21.08 12.84
CA LEU A 17 31.80 20.50 14.07
C LEU A 17 30.40 21.05 14.37
N SER A 18 29.59 20.23 15.04
CA SER A 18 28.31 20.59 15.65
C SER A 18 28.26 22.03 16.17
N SER A 19 27.62 22.94 15.44
CA SER A 19 27.25 24.25 15.98
C SER A 19 25.77 24.49 15.71
N CYS A 20 24.96 24.45 16.76
CA CYS A 20 23.75 25.26 16.81
C CYS A 20 24.17 26.72 16.61
N THR A 21 23.81 27.33 15.50
CA THR A 21 23.77 28.80 15.44
C THR A 21 22.40 29.25 15.90
N GLU A 22 22.32 29.56 17.20
CA GLU A 22 21.22 30.32 17.78
C GLU A 22 21.60 31.80 17.65
N ASP A 23 21.30 32.42 16.50
CA ASP A 23 21.68 33.81 16.26
C ASP A 23 20.70 34.77 16.97
N GLN A 24 21.19 35.46 18.00
CA GLN A 24 20.62 36.74 18.42
C GLN A 24 20.91 37.79 17.35
N ILE A 25 19.90 38.16 16.55
CA ILE A 25 20.07 39.09 15.43
C ILE A 25 19.97 40.54 15.94
N ASP A 26 21.10 41.25 15.94
CA ASP A 26 21.27 42.67 16.24
C ASP A 26 20.78 43.59 15.09
N LYS A 27 20.43 44.83 15.46
CA LYS A 27 19.79 45.86 14.60
C LYS A 27 20.71 46.38 13.48
N GLY A 28 20.29 46.32 12.20
CA GLY A 28 20.78 47.27 11.20
C GLY A 28 20.58 46.93 9.71
N GLU A 29 19.72 47.73 9.05
CA GLU A 29 19.53 47.92 7.60
C GLU A 29 19.01 46.75 6.73
N GLY A 30 18.13 47.12 5.78
CA GLY A 30 17.22 46.20 5.07
C GLY A 30 17.87 45.17 4.12
N PRO A 31 17.10 44.16 3.69
CA PRO A 31 17.63 42.93 3.09
C PRO A 31 18.23 43.14 1.70
N VAL A 32 19.51 42.78 1.53
CA VAL A 32 20.16 42.59 0.22
C VAL A 32 20.16 41.10 -0.11
N LEU A 33 19.47 40.72 -1.19
CA LEU A 33 19.55 39.37 -1.76
C LEU A 33 20.95 39.16 -2.37
N THR A 34 21.78 38.32 -1.77
CA THR A 34 22.99 37.79 -2.43
C THR A 34 22.59 36.59 -3.30
N GLY A 35 23.33 36.35 -4.40
CA GLY A 35 22.95 35.40 -5.47
C GLY A 35 22.72 33.94 -5.06
N ASP A 36 23.03 33.56 -3.82
CA ASP A 36 22.95 32.18 -3.31
C ASP A 36 21.80 31.92 -2.32
N ALA A 37 21.03 32.95 -1.91
CA ALA A 37 19.94 32.82 -0.94
C ALA A 37 18.61 32.35 -1.57
N ALA A 38 17.80 31.62 -0.80
CA ALA A 38 16.42 31.25 -1.18
C ALA A 38 15.41 32.01 -0.31
N MET A 39 14.31 32.49 -0.91
CA MET A 39 13.27 33.24 -0.21
C MET A 39 12.02 32.37 -0.07
N LEU A 40 11.57 32.19 1.17
CA LEU A 40 10.39 31.40 1.49
C LEU A 40 9.28 32.31 1.99
N LYS A 41 8.12 32.26 1.31
CA LYS A 41 6.87 32.85 1.78
C LYS A 41 5.99 31.75 2.35
N ILE A 42 5.51 31.97 3.55
CA ILE A 42 4.69 31.02 4.25
C ILE A 42 3.45 31.71 4.78
N SER A 43 2.29 31.14 4.48
CA SER A 43 1.02 31.54 5.08
C SER A 43 0.53 30.45 6.01
N PHE A 44 0.14 30.83 7.22
CA PHE A 44 -0.44 29.94 8.24
C PHE A 44 -1.91 30.27 8.39
N ARG A 45 -2.74 29.24 8.42
CA ARG A 45 -4.16 29.36 8.75
C ARG A 45 -4.53 28.25 9.73
N ASN A 46 -5.31 28.58 10.75
CA ASN A 46 -5.86 27.58 11.65
C ASN A 46 -7.06 26.88 10.98
N GLY A 47 -6.85 25.69 10.40
CA GLY A 47 -7.90 24.84 9.82
C GLY A 47 -8.68 25.41 8.62
N MET A 48 -9.60 24.61 8.07
CA MET A 48 -10.41 24.98 6.91
C MET A 48 -11.56 25.93 7.31
N VAL A 49 -11.57 27.15 6.77
CA VAL A 49 -12.56 28.19 7.07
C VAL A 49 -13.82 27.95 6.25
N THR A 50 -14.91 27.51 6.88
CA THR A 50 -16.24 27.52 6.25
C THR A 50 -17.33 28.05 7.18
N ARG A 51 -17.15 29.14 7.96
CA ARG A 51 -18.30 29.71 8.71
C ARG A 51 -18.31 31.22 8.92
N ALA A 52 -19.54 31.68 9.16
CA ALA A 52 -19.95 33.05 9.45
C ALA A 52 -19.36 33.57 10.78
N LEU A 53 -19.12 34.88 10.82
CA LEU A 53 -18.60 35.62 11.97
C LEU A 53 -19.56 35.52 13.17
N GLY A 54 -19.09 35.06 14.33
CA GLY A 54 -19.84 35.12 15.61
C GLY A 54 -20.57 33.86 16.09
N ASP A 55 -20.25 32.67 15.57
CA ASP A 55 -20.77 31.39 16.11
C ASP A 55 -20.12 31.08 17.49
N PRO A 56 -20.88 31.00 18.60
CA PRO A 56 -20.32 30.81 19.95
C PRO A 56 -19.64 29.45 20.15
N PHE A 57 -19.82 28.50 19.21
CA PHE A 57 -19.16 27.21 19.18
C PHE A 57 -17.74 27.22 18.58
N GLY A 58 -17.33 28.33 17.96
CA GLY A 58 -16.04 28.44 17.28
C GLY A 58 -14.83 28.37 18.21
N ALA A 59 -13.63 28.29 17.63
CA ALA A 59 -12.42 28.54 18.40
C ALA A 59 -12.40 30.01 18.87
N THR A 60 -12.04 30.26 20.12
CA THR A 60 -11.84 31.62 20.65
C THR A 60 -10.61 32.26 20.00
N ASP A 61 -10.44 33.57 20.18
CA ASP A 61 -9.25 34.24 19.66
C ASP A 61 -7.99 33.82 20.42
N GLU A 62 -8.11 33.50 21.71
CA GLU A 62 -7.05 32.95 22.54
C GLU A 62 -6.63 31.57 22.04
N GLU A 63 -7.58 30.66 21.77
CA GLU A 63 -7.31 29.33 21.21
C GLU A 63 -6.67 29.36 19.81
N LYS A 64 -6.76 30.50 19.10
CA LYS A 64 -6.15 30.71 17.77
C LYS A 64 -4.79 31.40 17.84
N THR A 65 -4.47 32.04 18.95
CA THR A 65 -3.31 32.92 19.06
C THR A 65 -2.01 32.11 19.02
N ILE A 66 -1.07 32.56 18.20
CA ILE A 66 0.30 32.05 18.16
C ILE A 66 1.20 33.08 18.83
N THR A 67 1.81 32.73 19.96
CA THR A 67 2.74 33.58 20.72
C THR A 67 4.20 33.15 20.56
N LYS A 68 4.45 31.92 20.11
CA LYS A 68 5.79 31.41 19.71
C LYS A 68 5.65 30.55 18.45
N LEU A 69 6.61 30.66 17.53
CA LEU A 69 6.60 29.91 16.27
C LEU A 69 7.99 29.41 15.92
N SER A 70 8.10 28.12 15.64
CA SER A 70 9.35 27.45 15.28
C SER A 70 9.23 26.74 13.92
N PHE A 71 10.26 26.80 13.09
CA PHE A 71 10.39 26.01 11.86
C PHE A 71 11.56 25.06 11.95
N TYR A 72 11.35 23.86 11.47
CA TYR A 72 12.36 22.83 11.28
C TYR A 72 12.39 22.48 9.80
N VAL A 73 13.54 22.65 9.16
CA VAL A 73 13.74 22.44 7.73
C VAL A 73 14.73 21.29 7.52
N TYR A 74 14.25 20.20 6.95
CA TYR A 74 15.02 18.99 6.67
C TYR A 74 15.15 18.76 5.16
N PRO A 75 16.33 18.38 4.63
CA PRO A 75 16.43 17.89 3.25
C PRO A 75 15.62 16.59 3.11
N GLU A 76 14.67 16.52 2.17
CA GLU A 76 13.69 15.41 2.10
C GLU A 76 14.36 14.02 2.02
N LYS A 77 15.43 13.89 1.23
CA LYS A 77 16.12 12.61 1.00
C LYS A 77 17.07 12.20 2.13
N GLU A 78 17.37 13.11 3.03
CA GLU A 78 18.40 12.95 4.06
C GLU A 78 17.88 13.30 5.45
N ALA A 79 16.56 13.44 5.60
CA ALA A 79 15.90 13.93 6.81
C ALA A 79 16.20 13.06 8.05
N ASP A 80 16.51 11.78 7.85
CA ASP A 80 16.80 10.81 8.92
C ASP A 80 18.29 10.48 9.05
N ARG A 81 19.17 11.12 8.26
CA ARG A 81 20.61 10.89 8.36
C ARG A 81 21.19 11.74 9.49
N GLU A 82 21.87 11.10 10.42
CA GLU A 82 22.66 11.79 11.42
C GLU A 82 23.74 12.66 10.75
N MET A 83 24.03 13.82 11.36
CA MET A 83 25.04 14.79 10.90
C MET A 83 24.73 15.52 9.58
N VAL A 84 23.50 15.44 9.08
CA VAL A 84 23.04 16.29 7.96
C VAL A 84 22.61 17.66 8.49
N PRO A 85 22.97 18.76 7.81
CA PRO A 85 22.56 20.09 8.22
C PRO A 85 21.03 20.22 8.13
N PHE A 86 20.39 20.45 9.27
CA PHE A 86 18.99 20.88 9.38
C PHE A 86 18.98 22.33 9.86
N GLN A 87 17.93 23.08 9.51
CA GLN A 87 17.81 24.48 9.93
C GLN A 87 16.63 24.63 10.88
N ARG A 88 16.87 25.34 11.99
CA ARG A 88 15.83 25.69 12.96
C ARG A 88 15.70 27.20 13.05
N TYR A 89 14.47 27.69 12.99
CA TYR A 89 14.12 29.09 13.21
C TYR A 89 13.12 29.18 14.34
N VAL A 90 13.31 30.10 15.28
CA VAL A 90 12.38 30.33 16.40
C VAL A 90 12.04 31.81 16.48
N PHE A 91 10.76 32.12 16.56
CA PHE A 91 10.21 33.47 16.53
C PHE A 91 9.31 33.70 17.75
N ASP A 92 9.55 34.83 18.40
CA ASP A 92 8.64 35.41 19.38
C ASP A 92 7.53 36.18 18.64
N MET A 93 6.29 35.76 18.85
CA MET A 93 5.10 36.27 18.15
C MET A 93 4.22 37.13 19.08
N THR A 94 4.68 37.41 20.31
CA THR A 94 3.95 38.26 21.27
C THR A 94 3.84 39.71 20.80
N THR A 95 4.75 40.14 19.91
CA THR A 95 4.76 41.49 19.31
C THR A 95 4.78 41.40 17.79
N LEU A 96 3.63 41.70 17.16
CA LEU A 96 3.47 41.72 15.70
C LEU A 96 3.04 43.11 15.20
N PRO A 97 3.44 43.53 13.98
CA PRO A 97 4.27 42.79 13.02
C PRO A 97 5.74 42.69 13.47
N LEU A 98 6.35 41.53 13.19
CA LEU A 98 7.77 41.30 13.41
C LEU A 98 8.51 41.60 12.11
N GLU A 99 9.37 42.62 12.11
CA GLU A 99 10.23 42.95 10.97
C GLU A 99 11.70 42.98 11.42
N LYS A 100 12.49 42.04 10.90
CA LYS A 100 13.95 41.94 11.09
C LYS A 100 14.63 41.69 9.74
N ASP A 101 15.94 41.86 9.64
CA ASP A 101 16.70 41.88 8.38
C ASP A 101 16.53 40.63 7.48
N SER A 102 16.04 39.51 8.02
CA SER A 102 15.83 38.27 7.27
C SER A 102 14.45 37.64 7.46
N VAL A 103 13.53 38.31 8.17
CA VAL A 103 12.17 37.82 8.42
C VAL A 103 11.16 38.95 8.55
N LYS A 104 10.00 38.79 7.92
CA LYS A 104 8.82 39.62 8.11
C LYS A 104 7.64 38.72 8.47
N ILE A 105 7.00 38.96 9.61
CA ILE A 105 5.80 38.25 10.05
C ILE A 105 4.71 39.25 10.39
N SER A 106 3.50 39.01 9.87
CA SER A 106 2.33 39.84 10.17
C SER A 106 1.10 38.98 10.43
N GLU A 107 0.33 39.34 11.45
CA GLU A 107 -1.01 38.81 11.67
C GLU A 107 -1.98 39.50 10.70
N THR A 108 -2.60 38.72 9.83
CA THR A 108 -3.62 39.22 8.87
C THR A 108 -5.03 39.16 9.46
N ALA A 109 -5.27 38.15 10.31
CA ALA A 109 -6.43 37.99 11.17
C ALA A 109 -6.05 37.06 12.33
N LYS A 110 -6.87 36.98 13.38
CA LYS A 110 -6.63 36.04 14.49
C LYS A 110 -6.56 34.60 13.98
N GLY A 111 -5.41 33.94 14.19
CA GLY A 111 -5.13 32.60 13.66
C GLY A 111 -4.74 32.55 12.18
N ALA A 112 -4.39 33.70 11.57
CA ALA A 112 -3.95 33.81 10.19
C ALA A 112 -2.71 34.72 10.08
N TYR A 113 -1.57 34.13 9.75
CA TYR A 113 -0.28 34.83 9.71
C TYR A 113 0.37 34.68 8.34
N ASP A 114 1.05 35.73 7.89
CA ASP A 114 1.90 35.68 6.71
C ASP A 114 3.34 35.94 7.15
N CYS A 115 4.25 35.08 6.72
CA CYS A 115 5.67 35.09 7.05
C CYS A 115 6.49 35.09 5.76
N THR A 116 7.53 35.92 5.69
CA THR A 116 8.53 35.87 4.64
C THR A 116 9.89 35.82 5.29
N PHE A 117 10.71 34.82 4.99
CA PHE A 117 12.08 34.77 5.49
C PHE A 117 13.07 34.22 4.48
N ILE A 118 14.33 34.60 4.68
CA ILE A 118 15.45 34.20 3.83
C ILE A 118 16.12 32.97 4.44
N LEU A 119 16.15 31.87 3.67
CA LEU A 119 16.95 30.70 3.99
C LEU A 119 18.41 31.00 3.64
N ARG A 120 19.27 31.04 4.66
CA ARG A 120 20.68 31.43 4.52
C ARG A 120 21.53 30.34 3.85
N GLU A 121 21.08 29.08 3.92
CA GLU A 121 21.74 27.93 3.30
C GLU A 121 20.71 27.00 2.63
N GLY A 122 21.07 26.31 1.53
CA GLY A 122 20.31 25.13 1.09
C GLY A 122 19.12 25.34 0.14
N GLY A 123 19.21 26.23 -0.84
CA GLY A 123 18.30 26.20 -2.01
C GLY A 123 18.75 25.18 -3.07
N GLY A 124 17.80 24.61 -3.82
CA GLY A 124 18.06 23.73 -4.98
C GLY A 124 17.64 22.26 -4.80
N PHE A 125 16.99 21.92 -3.68
CA PHE A 125 16.52 20.56 -3.39
C PHE A 125 15.14 20.59 -2.71
N SER A 126 14.54 19.40 -2.59
CA SER A 126 13.27 19.21 -1.89
C SER A 126 13.50 19.19 -0.38
N CYS A 127 12.73 20.00 0.34
CA CYS A 127 12.80 20.12 1.78
C CYS A 127 11.45 19.76 2.39
N ARG A 128 11.50 19.07 3.53
CA ARG A 128 10.38 18.95 4.47
C ARG A 128 10.47 20.09 5.46
N VAL A 129 9.42 20.90 5.54
CA VAL A 129 9.32 22.02 6.49
C VAL A 129 8.23 21.70 7.49
N VAL A 130 8.60 21.65 8.76
CA VAL A 130 7.68 21.45 9.89
C VAL A 130 7.57 22.75 10.67
N ALA A 131 6.34 23.23 10.86
CA ALA A 131 6.02 24.39 11.68
C ALA A 131 5.43 23.92 13.01
N LEU A 132 5.95 24.43 14.12
CA LEU A 132 5.46 24.18 15.47
C LEU A 132 5.15 25.50 16.15
N ALA A 133 3.94 25.65 16.69
CA ALA A 133 3.51 26.85 17.39
C ALA A 133 3.30 26.59 18.87
N ASN A 134 3.56 27.60 19.69
CA ASN A 134 3.33 27.65 21.14
C ASN A 134 4.01 26.54 21.94
N LEU A 135 5.10 25.95 21.43
CA LEU A 135 5.88 24.99 22.19
C LEU A 135 6.50 25.64 23.44
N PRO A 136 6.38 25.00 24.61
CA PRO A 136 6.92 25.57 25.84
C PRO A 136 8.45 25.48 25.86
N ASP A 137 9.12 26.36 26.59
CA ASP A 137 10.57 26.48 26.66
C ASP A 137 11.25 25.36 27.47
N ASP A 138 10.50 24.72 28.37
CA ASP A 138 10.96 23.55 29.14
C ASP A 138 10.97 22.25 28.31
N PHE A 139 10.41 22.29 27.11
CA PHE A 139 10.63 21.25 26.12
C PHE A 139 12.10 21.31 25.70
N ASP A 140 12.88 20.26 25.99
CA ASP A 140 14.34 20.23 25.78
C ASP A 140 14.69 20.36 24.29
N GLU A 141 14.81 21.61 23.87
CA GLU A 141 15.07 22.06 22.51
C GLU A 141 16.57 21.99 22.15
N THR A 142 17.42 21.37 22.98
CA THR A 142 18.87 21.27 22.74
C THR A 142 19.23 20.07 21.85
N ASN A 143 19.35 20.31 20.53
CA ASN A 143 19.98 19.42 19.53
C ASN A 143 19.41 18.01 19.28
N ASN A 144 18.46 17.52 20.06
CA ASN A 144 17.96 16.16 19.93
C ASN A 144 16.93 15.98 18.80
N LEU A 145 16.54 17.03 18.06
CA LEU A 145 15.57 16.96 16.94
C LEU A 145 16.23 17.16 15.57
N ASN A 146 17.52 16.82 15.49
CA ASN A 146 18.35 17.03 14.31
C ASN A 146 17.96 16.14 13.12
N THR A 147 17.14 15.12 13.35
CA THR A 147 16.54 14.29 12.31
C THR A 147 15.02 14.37 12.39
N TYR A 148 14.35 14.11 11.27
CA TYR A 148 12.90 14.02 11.21
C TYR A 148 12.38 12.87 12.08
N GLU A 149 13.04 11.70 12.05
CA GLU A 149 12.76 10.57 12.95
C GLU A 149 12.75 11.00 14.43
N LYS A 150 13.76 11.75 14.91
CA LYS A 150 13.76 12.21 16.30
C LYS A 150 12.66 13.22 16.60
N LEU A 151 12.23 14.00 15.61
CA LEU A 151 11.05 14.85 15.73
C LEU A 151 9.76 14.03 15.82
N GLN A 152 9.69 12.87 15.17
CA GLN A 152 8.58 11.93 15.32
C GLN A 152 8.57 11.23 16.69
N GLU A 153 9.75 11.00 17.29
CA GLU A 153 9.89 10.45 18.65
C GLU A 153 9.62 11.50 19.74
N ALA A 154 9.67 12.79 19.38
CA ALA A 154 9.50 13.91 20.27
C ALA A 154 8.10 13.95 20.88
N MET A 155 8.04 13.88 22.21
CA MET A 155 6.78 13.81 22.95
C MET A 155 6.66 14.96 23.94
N LEU A 156 5.61 15.76 23.78
CA LEU A 156 5.22 16.79 24.73
C LEU A 156 4.43 16.14 25.87
N GLN A 157 4.98 16.15 27.09
CA GLN A 157 4.24 15.81 28.29
C GLN A 157 3.70 17.10 28.93
N ALA A 158 2.38 17.25 28.98
CA ALA A 158 1.77 18.38 29.67
C ALA A 158 0.50 17.91 30.38
N THR A 159 0.44 18.15 31.69
CA THR A 159 -0.73 17.84 32.52
C THR A 159 -1.82 18.90 32.45
N ALA A 160 -1.50 20.06 31.88
CA ALA A 160 -2.43 21.15 31.60
C ALA A 160 -2.17 21.68 30.17
N MET A 161 -3.24 21.97 29.45
CA MET A 161 -3.19 22.57 28.11
C MET A 161 -3.63 24.03 28.26
N PRO A 162 -2.71 25.01 28.19
CA PRO A 162 -3.07 26.42 28.34
C PRO A 162 -3.84 26.86 27.09
N SER A 163 -5.16 26.90 27.15
CA SER A 163 -5.99 27.40 26.04
C SER A 163 -5.86 28.91 25.83
N VAL A 164 -5.50 29.61 26.90
CA VAL A 164 -5.27 31.05 26.94
C VAL A 164 -3.78 31.29 27.18
N PRO A 165 -3.07 31.96 26.25
CA PRO A 165 -1.72 32.43 26.51
C PRO A 165 -1.71 33.40 27.69
N SER A 166 -0.66 33.37 28.50
CA SER A 166 -0.53 34.34 29.59
C SER A 166 -0.18 35.74 29.07
N ALA A 167 -0.18 36.72 29.98
CA ALA A 167 0.24 38.08 29.65
C ALA A 167 1.75 38.18 29.33
N ASP A 168 2.56 37.26 29.85
CA ASP A 168 3.99 37.14 29.55
C ASP A 168 4.36 35.65 29.40
N PRO A 169 4.04 35.04 28.24
CA PRO A 169 4.20 33.61 28.00
C PRO A 169 5.61 33.07 28.23
N LYS A 170 6.61 33.93 28.06
CA LYS A 170 8.01 33.58 28.25
C LYS A 170 8.40 33.52 29.71
N ALA A 171 7.80 34.33 30.57
CA ALA A 171 8.09 34.34 31.99
C ALA A 171 7.46 33.14 32.72
N ASP A 172 6.30 32.68 32.28
CA ASP A 172 5.52 31.63 32.96
C ASP A 172 5.34 30.35 32.16
N ASN A 173 5.93 30.28 30.96
CA ASN A 173 5.92 29.13 30.06
C ASN A 173 4.50 28.74 29.58
N GLN A 174 3.58 29.71 29.47
CA GLN A 174 2.19 29.50 29.02
C GLN A 174 1.92 30.19 27.68
N TYR A 175 2.40 29.56 26.60
CA TYR A 175 2.33 30.07 25.23
C TYR A 175 0.97 29.87 24.53
N GLY A 176 0.06 29.08 25.09
CA GLY A 176 -1.21 28.73 24.45
C GLY A 176 -1.22 27.30 23.92
N LEU A 177 -2.22 26.96 23.10
CA LEU A 177 -2.35 25.62 22.54
C LEU A 177 -1.23 25.33 21.55
N VAL A 178 -0.53 24.22 21.75
CA VAL A 178 0.51 23.75 20.83
C VAL A 178 -0.12 23.32 19.51
N MET A 179 0.49 23.71 18.39
CA MET A 179 0.03 23.38 17.06
C MET A 179 1.18 22.90 16.18
N TYR A 180 0.87 22.10 15.16
CA TYR A 180 1.82 21.65 14.15
C TYR A 180 1.26 21.74 12.74
N ALA A 181 2.14 21.86 11.75
CA ALA A 181 1.86 21.61 10.34
C ALA A 181 3.14 21.15 9.62
N GLU A 182 2.98 20.46 8.51
CA GLU A 182 4.10 20.11 7.63
C GLU A 182 3.75 20.21 6.15
N GLU A 183 4.77 20.48 5.33
CA GLU A 183 4.68 20.54 3.86
C GLU A 183 6.05 20.13 3.30
N ILE A 184 6.03 19.42 2.17
CA ILE A 184 7.23 19.09 1.40
C ILE A 184 7.22 19.92 0.14
N LYS A 185 8.31 20.65 -0.12
CA LYS A 185 8.43 21.49 -1.31
C LYS A 185 9.87 21.55 -1.81
N MET A 186 10.01 21.64 -3.13
CA MET A 186 11.26 22.05 -3.75
C MET A 186 11.51 23.54 -3.53
N ILE A 187 12.54 23.85 -2.75
CA ILE A 187 12.97 25.22 -2.50
C ILE A 187 14.00 25.58 -3.57
N LYS A 188 13.69 26.53 -4.45
CA LYS A 188 14.57 26.93 -5.55
C LYS A 188 15.48 28.08 -5.13
N LYS A 189 16.76 28.02 -5.51
CA LYS A 189 17.69 29.15 -5.33
C LYS A 189 17.20 30.37 -6.10
N SER A 190 17.34 31.55 -5.49
CA SER A 190 17.08 32.84 -6.14
C SER A 190 15.64 33.02 -6.67
N LEU A 191 14.69 32.20 -6.22
CA LEU A 191 13.27 32.30 -6.55
C LEU A 191 12.44 32.27 -5.26
N GLU A 192 11.35 33.03 -5.26
CA GLU A 192 10.33 32.95 -4.22
C GLU A 192 9.61 31.59 -4.28
N THR A 193 9.56 30.91 -3.14
CA THR A 193 8.79 29.67 -2.97
C THR A 193 7.65 29.94 -1.98
N GLY A 194 6.42 29.61 -2.34
CA GLY A 194 5.25 29.71 -1.46
C GLY A 194 4.90 28.38 -0.80
N MET A 195 4.56 28.42 0.50
CA MET A 195 4.01 27.31 1.29
C MET A 195 2.78 27.78 2.06
N ASP A 196 1.78 26.90 2.18
CA ASP A 196 0.52 27.19 2.85
C ASP A 196 0.29 26.13 3.93
N PHE A 197 0.48 26.51 5.19
CA PHE A 197 0.27 25.63 6.32
C PHE A 197 -1.12 25.77 6.91
N ASN A 198 -1.79 24.62 7.03
CA ASN A 198 -2.98 24.47 7.86
C ASN A 198 -2.57 23.95 9.24
N MET A 199 -2.41 24.87 10.20
CA MET A 199 -2.00 24.53 11.56
C MET A 199 -3.06 23.68 12.26
N GLN A 200 -2.64 22.54 12.80
CA GLN A 200 -3.46 21.63 13.57
C GLN A 200 -3.06 21.70 15.05
N ARG A 201 -4.03 21.93 15.93
CA ARG A 201 -3.80 21.83 17.38
C ARG A 201 -3.45 20.38 17.76
N LEU A 202 -2.47 20.20 18.62
CA LEU A 202 -2.17 18.90 19.25
C LEU A 202 -3.30 18.40 20.15
N PRO A 203 -3.91 19.24 21.01
CA PRO A 203 -5.06 18.80 21.78
C PRO A 203 -6.31 18.64 20.91
N ALA A 204 -7.31 17.98 21.49
CA ALA A 204 -8.72 18.00 21.16
C ALA A 204 -9.48 18.82 22.21
N ARG A 205 -10.66 19.34 21.85
CA ARG A 205 -11.57 20.04 22.76
C ARG A 205 -12.82 19.21 23.03
N ILE A 206 -13.26 19.16 24.28
CA ILE A 206 -14.51 18.54 24.67
C ILE A 206 -15.43 19.62 25.26
N ASP A 207 -16.58 19.79 24.64
CA ASP A 207 -17.62 20.73 25.06
C ASP A 207 -18.82 19.98 25.61
N ILE A 208 -19.43 20.48 26.68
CA ILE A 208 -20.64 19.90 27.27
C ILE A 208 -21.79 20.88 27.14
N THR A 209 -22.91 20.40 26.62
CA THR A 209 -24.19 21.11 26.59
C THR A 209 -25.22 20.30 27.35
N ASN A 210 -25.84 20.93 28.35
CA ASN A 210 -26.83 20.32 29.21
C ASN A 210 -28.22 20.92 28.95
N ARG A 211 -28.98 20.24 28.10
CA ARG A 211 -30.38 20.54 27.78
C ARG A 211 -31.36 19.98 28.80
N ALA A 212 -30.90 19.14 29.72
CA ALA A 212 -31.69 18.67 30.85
C ALA A 212 -31.74 19.71 31.98
N TYR A 213 -31.07 20.86 31.84
CA TYR A 213 -31.17 21.96 32.78
C TYR A 213 -32.53 22.64 32.66
N ASP A 214 -33.27 22.66 33.77
CA ASP A 214 -34.48 23.45 33.94
C ASP A 214 -34.15 24.59 34.92
N LYS A 215 -34.20 25.83 34.44
CA LYS A 215 -33.89 27.01 35.24
C LYS A 215 -34.95 27.25 36.31
N ASP A 216 -36.22 27.02 35.95
CA ASP A 216 -37.38 27.39 36.75
C ASP A 216 -37.73 26.29 37.75
N ASN A 217 -37.54 25.01 37.38
CA ASN A 217 -37.80 23.83 38.23
C ASN A 217 -36.57 22.91 38.27
N GLN A 218 -35.51 23.33 38.97
CA GLN A 218 -34.26 22.57 39.07
C GLN A 218 -34.44 21.16 39.67
N GLU A 219 -35.49 20.96 40.45
CA GLU A 219 -35.95 19.69 41.00
C GLU A 219 -36.41 18.67 39.95
N ASP A 220 -36.71 19.09 38.73
CA ASP A 220 -37.21 18.23 37.66
C ASP A 220 -36.12 17.87 36.65
N GLY A 221 -35.02 18.64 36.63
CA GLY A 221 -33.93 18.53 35.66
C GLY A 221 -32.59 18.01 36.22
N PHE A 222 -31.53 18.28 35.45
CA PHE A 222 -30.14 18.04 35.82
C PHE A 222 -29.38 19.37 35.89
N VAL A 223 -28.79 19.68 37.05
CA VAL A 223 -27.90 20.84 37.25
C VAL A 223 -26.45 20.34 37.22
N LEU A 224 -25.70 20.69 36.18
CA LEU A 224 -24.27 20.41 36.06
C LEU A 224 -23.49 21.31 37.04
N THR A 225 -22.61 20.72 37.84
CA THR A 225 -21.75 21.45 38.79
C THR A 225 -20.26 21.28 38.51
N SER A 226 -19.87 20.19 37.85
CA SER A 226 -18.49 19.98 37.45
C SER A 226 -18.35 18.90 36.38
N ALA A 227 -17.21 18.91 35.70
CA ALA A 227 -16.80 17.83 34.81
C ALA A 227 -15.28 17.63 34.83
N ARG A 228 -14.83 16.42 34.51
CA ARG A 228 -13.41 16.13 34.26
C ARG A 228 -13.23 15.05 33.21
N ILE A 229 -12.09 15.11 32.52
CA ILE A 229 -11.69 14.05 31.60
C ILE A 229 -11.04 12.92 32.41
N VAL A 230 -11.52 11.70 32.18
CA VAL A 230 -11.05 10.44 32.78
C VAL A 230 -10.26 9.68 31.72
N ASN A 231 -9.17 9.03 32.12
CA ASN A 231 -8.30 8.27 31.23
C ASN A 231 -7.76 9.07 30.02
N ALA A 232 -7.34 10.32 30.22
CA ALA A 232 -6.64 11.08 29.19
C ALA A 232 -5.16 10.68 29.09
N LYS A 233 -4.58 10.71 27.88
CA LYS A 233 -3.12 10.64 27.72
C LYS A 233 -2.48 11.94 28.24
N PRO A 234 -1.39 11.86 29.01
CA PRO A 234 -0.72 13.02 29.60
C PRO A 234 0.19 13.80 28.65
N GLY A 235 0.18 13.44 27.37
CA GLY A 235 1.07 14.01 26.38
C GLY A 235 0.70 13.57 24.97
N SER A 236 1.32 14.21 23.99
CA SER A 236 1.18 13.93 22.57
C SER A 236 2.54 13.95 21.89
N TYR A 237 2.69 13.14 20.85
CA TYR A 237 3.78 13.32 19.90
C TYR A 237 3.60 14.64 19.16
N LEU A 238 4.70 15.35 18.92
CA LEU A 238 4.67 16.67 18.28
C LEU A 238 4.13 16.59 16.85
N ILE A 239 4.56 15.57 16.12
CA ILE A 239 4.12 15.23 14.77
C ILE A 239 3.68 13.76 14.70
N PRO A 240 2.94 13.34 13.66
CA PRO A 240 2.55 11.94 13.49
C PRO A 240 3.76 11.00 13.48
N ALA A 241 3.82 10.10 14.46
CA ALA A 241 4.88 9.10 14.60
C ALA A 241 4.53 7.79 13.87
N ALA A 242 5.54 7.10 13.34
CA ALA A 242 5.35 5.78 12.71
C ALA A 242 4.97 4.69 13.76
N THR A 243 5.45 4.85 14.98
CA THR A 243 5.15 3.98 16.13
C THR A 243 5.00 4.81 17.39
N THR A 244 3.90 4.63 18.11
CA THR A 244 3.63 5.33 19.38
C THR A 244 3.80 4.38 20.56
N ALA A 245 4.60 4.74 21.55
CA ALA A 245 4.65 4.02 22.81
C ALA A 245 3.33 4.23 23.58
N PRO A 246 2.80 3.20 24.26
CA PRO A 246 1.60 3.36 25.07
C PRO A 246 1.90 4.28 26.26
N LEU A 247 1.14 5.36 26.38
CA LEU A 247 1.20 6.26 27.54
C LEU A 247 0.14 5.87 28.55
N MET A 248 0.54 5.75 29.82
CA MET A 248 -0.43 5.53 30.89
C MET A 248 -1.39 6.71 31.00
N THR A 249 -2.67 6.40 30.88
CA THR A 249 -3.76 7.35 30.98
C THR A 249 -3.93 7.83 32.42
N ARG A 250 -4.45 9.05 32.60
CA ARG A 250 -4.75 9.63 33.91
C ARG A 250 -5.99 10.50 33.88
N ASN A 251 -6.55 10.78 35.05
CA ASN A 251 -7.64 11.74 35.17
C ASN A 251 -7.08 13.16 35.19
N LEU A 252 -7.67 14.04 34.40
CA LEU A 252 -7.34 15.46 34.41
C LEU A 252 -8.04 16.17 35.57
N ALA A 253 -7.59 17.39 35.86
CA ALA A 253 -8.18 18.22 36.90
C ALA A 253 -9.67 18.45 36.64
N GLU A 254 -10.44 18.48 37.72
CA GLU A 254 -11.88 18.73 37.65
C GLU A 254 -12.16 20.22 37.47
N VAL A 255 -12.96 20.55 36.46
CA VAL A 255 -13.48 21.90 36.25
C VAL A 255 -14.76 22.01 37.08
N ASN A 256 -14.65 22.70 38.21
CA ASN A 256 -15.70 22.87 39.20
C ASN A 256 -15.95 24.35 39.56
N ASP A 257 -15.40 25.27 38.76
CA ASP A 257 -15.64 26.70 38.90
C ASP A 257 -17.06 27.03 38.37
N PRO A 258 -17.99 27.50 39.22
CA PRO A 258 -19.34 27.83 38.80
C PRO A 258 -19.38 28.91 37.71
N ALA A 259 -18.36 29.78 37.62
CA ALA A 259 -18.30 30.83 36.60
C ALA A 259 -18.11 30.28 35.17
N LYS A 260 -17.66 29.04 35.04
CA LYS A 260 -17.40 28.36 33.74
C LYS A 260 -18.61 27.56 33.24
N ILE A 261 -19.59 27.30 34.10
CA ILE A 261 -20.83 26.61 33.75
C ILE A 261 -21.93 27.66 33.65
N VAL A 262 -22.17 28.12 32.42
CA VAL A 262 -23.01 29.29 32.15
C VAL A 262 -24.28 28.87 31.40
N ALA A 263 -25.42 29.45 31.75
CA ALA A 263 -26.66 29.23 31.02
C ALA A 263 -26.77 30.11 29.75
N TYR A 264 -27.34 29.54 28.70
CA TYR A 264 -27.60 30.22 27.42
C TYR A 264 -29.08 30.12 27.04
N SER A 265 -29.59 31.11 26.30
CA SER A 265 -30.96 31.17 25.78
C SER A 265 -31.02 31.87 24.42
N ARG A 266 -32.09 31.67 23.64
CA ARG A 266 -32.22 32.27 22.28
C ARG A 266 -32.28 33.79 22.26
N ASP A 267 -33.06 34.35 23.18
CA ASP A 267 -33.43 35.76 23.18
C ASP A 267 -33.35 36.29 24.61
N GLY A 268 -32.56 37.34 24.85
CA GLY A 268 -32.70 38.15 26.09
C GLY A 268 -34.02 38.93 26.13
N LYS A 269 -35.11 38.36 25.60
CA LYS A 269 -36.35 39.02 25.18
C LYS A 269 -37.61 38.15 25.36
N ASP A 270 -37.61 37.22 26.32
CA ASP A 270 -38.88 36.78 26.92
C ASP A 270 -39.41 37.93 27.78
N GLY A 271 -40.10 38.87 27.14
CA GLY A 271 -40.57 40.15 27.68
C GLY A 271 -40.78 40.16 29.20
N THR A 272 -39.99 41.01 29.85
CA THR A 272 -39.92 41.33 31.30
C THR A 272 -39.33 40.25 32.23
N PRO A 273 -38.20 40.52 32.92
CA PRO A 273 -37.77 39.70 34.04
C PRO A 273 -38.76 39.92 35.19
N THR A 274 -39.50 38.89 35.55
CA THR A 274 -39.92 38.74 36.94
C THR A 274 -39.01 37.68 37.53
N ASP A 275 -37.93 38.17 38.14
CA ASP A 275 -36.83 37.47 38.81
C ASP A 275 -35.91 36.55 37.98
N GLY A 276 -34.61 36.88 38.04
CA GLY A 276 -33.49 36.03 37.64
C GLY A 276 -32.84 36.36 36.28
N THR A 277 -32.03 37.43 36.20
CA THR A 277 -31.10 37.67 35.07
C THR A 277 -29.88 36.74 35.08
N THR A 278 -29.81 35.87 36.08
CA THR A 278 -28.68 34.98 36.35
C THR A 278 -29.13 33.52 36.36
N ASP A 279 -28.20 32.61 36.10
CA ASP A 279 -28.39 31.18 36.27
C ASP A 279 -28.29 30.75 37.74
N VAL A 280 -28.37 29.43 37.99
CA VAL A 280 -28.23 28.82 39.33
C VAL A 280 -26.90 29.12 40.02
N ASN A 281 -25.86 29.48 39.25
CA ASN A 281 -24.53 29.82 39.75
C ASN A 281 -24.35 31.33 39.95
N GLY A 282 -25.36 32.15 39.62
CA GLY A 282 -25.28 33.61 39.68
C GLY A 282 -24.62 34.25 38.45
N ASN A 283 -24.34 33.48 37.39
CA ASN A 283 -23.76 34.02 36.16
C ASN A 283 -24.85 34.66 35.29
N PRO A 284 -24.56 35.76 34.57
CA PRO A 284 -25.48 36.31 33.58
C PRO A 284 -25.80 35.28 32.49
N ILE A 285 -27.08 35.08 32.21
CA ILE A 285 -27.52 34.20 31.12
C ILE A 285 -27.12 34.82 29.78
N GLN A 286 -26.40 34.07 28.97
CA GLN A 286 -25.91 34.50 27.66
C GLN A 286 -26.94 34.26 26.56
N THR A 287 -26.83 34.98 25.44
CA THR A 287 -27.75 34.86 24.29
C THR A 287 -27.11 34.12 23.13
N ASP A 288 -27.82 33.15 22.55
CA ASP A 288 -27.41 32.41 21.35
C ASP A 288 -28.59 32.24 20.38
N ALA A 289 -28.55 33.01 19.29
CA ALA A 289 -29.61 33.05 18.28
C ALA A 289 -29.86 31.72 17.55
N THR A 290 -28.97 30.74 17.70
CA THR A 290 -29.12 29.39 17.11
C THR A 290 -30.03 28.47 17.92
N MET A 291 -30.38 28.84 19.15
CA MET A 291 -31.24 28.05 20.03
C MET A 291 -32.73 28.13 19.66
N ASP A 292 -33.51 27.17 20.12
CA ASP A 292 -34.97 27.21 20.04
C ASP A 292 -35.54 28.22 21.05
N ALA A 293 -36.60 28.94 20.66
CA ALA A 293 -37.20 29.96 21.52
C ALA A 293 -37.78 29.33 22.79
N GLY A 294 -37.59 30.00 23.94
CA GLY A 294 -38.05 29.49 25.24
C GLY A 294 -37.21 28.36 25.84
N THR A 295 -36.07 28.02 25.26
CA THR A 295 -35.14 27.02 25.82
C THR A 295 -33.98 27.70 26.56
N VAL A 296 -33.60 27.09 27.69
CA VAL A 296 -32.40 27.45 28.46
C VAL A 296 -31.56 26.19 28.64
N GLU A 297 -30.27 26.27 28.38
CA GLU A 297 -29.35 25.14 28.57
C GLU A 297 -28.07 25.59 29.28
N GLN A 298 -27.50 24.71 30.13
CA GLN A 298 -26.18 24.94 30.73
C GLN A 298 -25.08 24.52 29.75
N ARG A 299 -24.00 25.29 29.66
CA ARG A 299 -22.85 25.00 28.80
C ARG A 299 -21.56 25.05 29.61
N LEU A 300 -20.70 24.06 29.37
CA LEU A 300 -19.30 24.06 29.78
C LEU A 300 -18.47 23.87 28.51
N TRP A 301 -18.18 24.99 27.85
CA TRP A 301 -17.46 25.03 26.58
C TRP A 301 -16.08 25.65 26.78
N HIS A 302 -15.11 25.28 25.95
CA HIS A 302 -13.75 25.85 25.97
C HIS A 302 -12.95 25.59 27.24
N GLU A 303 -13.28 24.53 27.98
CA GLU A 303 -12.68 24.22 29.29
C GLU A 303 -11.98 22.85 29.39
N LEU A 304 -12.44 21.86 28.61
CA LEU A 304 -11.92 20.50 28.68
C LEU A 304 -11.10 20.22 27.43
N TYR A 305 -9.80 19.96 27.62
CA TYR A 305 -8.86 19.63 26.56
C TYR A 305 -8.16 18.32 26.87
N ALA A 306 -7.92 17.50 25.85
CA ALA A 306 -7.15 16.26 25.96
C ALA A 306 -6.28 16.06 24.73
N TYR A 307 -5.13 15.41 24.90
CA TYR A 307 -4.35 14.93 23.77
C TYR A 307 -5.01 13.73 23.09
N GLU A 308 -4.56 13.45 21.87
CA GLU A 308 -5.03 12.32 21.09
C GLU A 308 -4.88 10.99 21.86
N ASN A 309 -5.88 10.12 21.73
CA ASN A 309 -5.90 8.81 22.37
C ASN A 309 -6.52 7.80 21.40
N ASP A 310 -5.83 6.68 21.19
CA ASP A 310 -6.24 5.61 20.28
C ASP A 310 -7.41 4.80 20.85
N ASP A 311 -7.61 4.85 22.17
CA ASP A 311 -8.76 4.29 22.90
C ASP A 311 -9.09 2.84 22.49
N ALA A 312 -8.08 2.07 22.09
CA ALA A 312 -8.24 0.72 21.55
C ALA A 312 -8.77 -0.28 22.59
N ASP A 313 -8.58 0.01 23.88
CA ASP A 313 -9.14 -0.75 25.00
C ASP A 313 -10.21 0.07 25.71
N VAL A 314 -11.42 -0.49 25.78
CA VAL A 314 -12.59 0.09 26.47
C VAL A 314 -12.30 0.42 27.93
N ALA A 315 -11.42 -0.35 28.61
CA ALA A 315 -11.09 -0.13 30.03
C ALA A 315 -10.24 1.13 30.26
N THR A 316 -9.47 1.55 29.25
CA THR A 316 -8.59 2.72 29.30
C THR A 316 -9.02 3.84 28.35
N ALA A 317 -10.19 3.68 27.72
CA ALA A 317 -10.72 4.68 26.79
C ALA A 317 -10.98 6.01 27.52
N THR A 318 -10.64 7.12 26.86
CA THR A 318 -10.97 8.45 27.35
C THR A 318 -12.47 8.58 27.56
N SER A 319 -12.86 9.19 28.66
CA SER A 319 -14.25 9.37 29.08
C SER A 319 -14.40 10.71 29.79
N VAL A 320 -15.63 11.15 30.02
CA VAL A 320 -15.91 12.36 30.82
C VAL A 320 -16.73 11.99 32.05
N GLU A 321 -16.23 12.29 33.24
CA GLU A 321 -17.05 12.27 34.44
C GLU A 321 -17.76 13.62 34.59
N ILE A 322 -19.09 13.59 34.69
CA ILE A 322 -19.92 14.73 35.04
C ILE A 322 -20.45 14.56 36.47
N LYS A 323 -20.56 15.67 37.20
CA LYS A 323 -21.24 15.70 38.50
C LYS A 323 -22.23 16.84 38.57
N GLY A 324 -23.25 16.64 39.38
CA GLY A 324 -24.33 17.59 39.52
C GLY A 324 -25.41 17.16 40.49
N LYS A 325 -26.58 17.78 40.35
CA LYS A 325 -27.81 17.35 41.01
C LYS A 325 -28.81 16.91 39.95
N PHE A 326 -29.23 15.66 39.99
CA PHE A 326 -30.35 15.16 39.20
C PHE A 326 -31.56 15.09 40.12
N ARG A 327 -32.57 15.92 39.85
CA ARG A 327 -33.77 16.02 40.68
C ARG A 327 -33.48 16.21 42.17
N ASN A 328 -32.67 17.23 42.48
CA ASN A 328 -32.14 17.57 43.81
C ASN A 328 -31.27 16.51 44.50
N SER A 329 -31.02 15.36 43.88
CA SER A 329 -30.16 14.31 44.42
C SER A 329 -28.75 14.41 43.83
N PRO A 330 -27.67 14.25 44.63
CA PRO A 330 -26.31 14.20 44.11
C PRO A 330 -26.18 13.12 43.03
N PHE A 331 -25.61 13.49 41.89
CA PHE A 331 -25.47 12.64 40.73
C PHE A 331 -24.03 12.72 40.20
N SER A 332 -23.45 11.57 39.89
CA SER A 332 -22.14 11.45 39.25
C SER A 332 -22.22 10.37 38.18
N ARG A 333 -21.67 10.65 36.99
CA ARG A 333 -21.69 9.71 35.87
C ARG A 333 -20.44 9.82 35.01
N VAL A 334 -19.86 8.67 34.67
CA VAL A 334 -18.84 8.57 33.64
C VAL A 334 -19.52 8.30 32.31
N ILE A 335 -19.27 9.19 31.35
CA ILE A 335 -19.76 9.14 29.97
C ILE A 335 -18.62 8.60 29.11
N PRO A 336 -18.75 7.36 28.58
CA PRO A 336 -17.76 6.83 27.66
C PRO A 336 -17.96 7.44 26.27
N PHE A 337 -16.88 7.76 25.59
CA PHE A 337 -16.90 8.09 24.16
C PHE A 337 -17.04 6.79 23.38
N VAL A 338 -18.26 6.41 23.02
CA VAL A 338 -18.54 5.19 22.23
C VAL A 338 -19.46 5.46 21.05
N ASP A 339 -19.31 4.67 20.00
CA ASP A 339 -20.15 4.71 18.81
C ASP A 339 -21.47 3.93 19.02
N LYS A 340 -22.27 3.83 17.95
CA LYS A 340 -23.55 3.10 17.95
C LYS A 340 -23.40 1.60 18.30
N ASP A 341 -22.23 1.04 18.04
CA ASP A 341 -21.87 -0.37 18.26
C ASP A 341 -21.15 -0.57 19.61
N LYS A 342 -21.13 0.48 20.46
CA LYS A 342 -20.49 0.56 21.77
C LYS A 342 -18.97 0.40 21.72
N GLN A 343 -18.35 0.67 20.58
CA GLN A 343 -16.89 0.70 20.45
C GLN A 343 -16.35 2.09 20.82
N PRO A 344 -15.15 2.19 21.43
CA PRO A 344 -14.56 3.47 21.77
C PRO A 344 -14.40 4.39 20.56
N VAL A 345 -14.75 5.66 20.72
CA VAL A 345 -14.48 6.72 19.76
C VAL A 345 -13.13 7.32 20.10
N ILE A 346 -12.20 7.23 19.15
CA ILE A 346 -10.84 7.77 19.23
C ILE A 346 -10.88 9.28 19.49
N ILE A 347 -10.03 9.76 20.40
CA ILE A 347 -9.74 11.18 20.56
C ILE A 347 -8.66 11.58 19.55
N GLU A 348 -9.01 12.45 18.60
CA GLU A 348 -8.13 12.91 17.54
C GLU A 348 -7.70 14.36 17.79
N ARG A 349 -6.43 14.67 17.54
CA ARG A 349 -5.90 16.04 17.60
C ARG A 349 -6.71 17.00 16.71
N ASN A 350 -6.82 18.26 17.10
CA ASN A 350 -7.52 19.30 16.34
C ASN A 350 -9.01 19.00 16.04
N HIS A 351 -9.66 18.19 16.88
CA HIS A 351 -11.10 17.93 16.81
C HIS A 351 -11.83 18.46 18.04
N ARG A 352 -13.14 18.65 17.87
CA ARG A 352 -14.08 19.02 18.91
C ARG A 352 -15.11 17.90 19.11
N TYR A 353 -15.32 17.56 20.36
CA TYR A 353 -16.29 16.56 20.81
C TYR A 353 -17.36 17.27 21.64
N LEU A 354 -18.63 17.14 21.26
CA LEU A 354 -19.75 17.75 21.94
C LEU A 354 -20.59 16.68 22.64
N ILE A 355 -20.65 16.74 23.96
CA ILE A 355 -21.56 15.94 24.79
C ILE A 355 -22.85 16.73 24.98
N ARG A 356 -23.97 16.22 24.47
CA ARG A 356 -25.31 16.77 24.69
C ARG A 356 -26.08 15.93 25.69
N ILE A 357 -26.25 16.43 26.90
CA ILE A 357 -27.12 15.84 27.93
C ILE A 357 -28.56 16.29 27.64
N ASN A 358 -29.49 15.34 27.47
CA ASN A 358 -30.88 15.62 27.11
C ASN A 358 -31.84 15.24 28.25
N PRO A 359 -33.00 15.92 28.34
CA PRO A 359 -34.03 15.59 29.32
C PRO A 359 -34.44 14.11 29.28
N ALA A 360 -34.73 13.54 30.44
CA ALA A 360 -35.10 12.14 30.60
C ALA A 360 -36.28 12.00 31.60
N PRO A 361 -37.49 12.47 31.24
CA PRO A 361 -38.60 12.64 32.18
C PRO A 361 -39.02 11.35 32.89
N ASP A 362 -38.88 10.19 32.23
CA ASP A 362 -39.31 8.90 32.77
C ASP A 362 -38.16 8.00 33.26
N LEU A 363 -36.93 8.53 33.31
CA LEU A 363 -35.75 7.75 33.70
C LEU A 363 -35.19 8.21 35.05
N THR A 364 -34.50 7.30 35.75
CA THR A 364 -33.71 7.61 36.96
C THR A 364 -32.29 8.05 36.61
N ASP A 365 -32.02 8.33 35.34
CA ASP A 365 -30.70 8.60 34.76
C ASP A 365 -30.82 9.65 33.66
N VAL A 366 -29.72 10.31 33.31
CA VAL A 366 -29.69 11.27 32.19
C VAL A 366 -29.42 10.56 30.87
N THR A 367 -29.96 11.10 29.77
CA THR A 367 -29.60 10.63 28.42
C THR A 367 -28.55 11.56 27.82
N PHE A 368 -27.65 11.02 27.00
CA PHE A 368 -26.60 11.81 26.36
C PHE A 368 -26.35 11.35 24.93
N ASN A 369 -25.96 12.30 24.08
CA ASN A 369 -25.52 12.08 22.71
C ASN A 369 -24.13 12.72 22.53
N ILE A 370 -23.27 12.10 21.75
CA ILE A 370 -21.92 12.61 21.45
C ILE A 370 -21.83 12.94 19.97
N GLN A 371 -21.34 14.14 19.65
CA GLN A 371 -21.09 14.58 18.28
C GLN A 371 -19.61 14.95 18.11
N VAL A 372 -18.98 14.54 17.00
CA VAL A 372 -17.58 14.84 16.68
C VAL A 372 -17.51 15.72 15.43
N THR A 373 -16.72 16.78 15.46
CA THR A 373 -16.54 17.74 14.36
C THR A 373 -15.10 18.25 14.33
N ASP A 374 -14.56 18.65 13.15
CA ASP A 374 -13.30 19.41 13.10
C ASP A 374 -13.41 20.64 14.02
N TRP A 375 -12.33 21.05 14.70
CA TRP A 375 -12.40 22.10 15.73
C TRP A 375 -13.03 23.41 15.22
N ASN A 376 -12.79 23.76 13.96
CA ASN A 376 -13.31 24.99 13.33
C ASN A 376 -14.53 24.73 12.40
N ALA A 377 -15.09 23.52 12.37
CA ALA A 377 -16.17 23.17 11.44
C ALA A 377 -17.56 23.66 11.88
N VAL A 378 -18.36 23.86 10.84
CA VAL A 378 -19.80 24.09 10.83
C VAL A 378 -20.53 22.94 11.54
N ASP A 379 -21.33 23.24 12.58
CA ASP A 379 -22.42 22.37 13.05
C ASP A 379 -23.54 22.32 11.98
N THR A 380 -23.25 21.66 10.87
CA THR A 380 -24.24 21.01 10.02
C THR A 380 -24.05 19.55 10.29
N LEU A 381 -25.13 18.88 10.68
CA LEU A 381 -25.17 17.45 10.94
C LEU A 381 -24.78 16.69 9.66
N ASN A 382 -23.48 16.51 9.49
CA ASN A 382 -22.83 15.66 8.52
C ASN A 382 -21.59 15.13 9.24
N VAL A 383 -21.65 13.88 9.68
CA VAL A 383 -20.45 13.13 10.06
C VAL A 383 -19.49 13.26 8.87
N LYS A 384 -18.36 13.97 9.05
CA LYS A 384 -17.35 14.00 8.01
C LYS A 384 -16.84 12.57 7.87
N PRO A 385 -16.86 12.00 6.66
CA PRO A 385 -16.39 10.64 6.47
C PRO A 385 -14.93 10.54 6.88
N THR A 386 -14.54 9.47 7.56
CA THR A 386 -13.16 9.29 8.02
C THR A 386 -12.18 9.21 6.83
N GLN A 387 -11.02 9.85 6.92
CA GLN A 387 -9.96 9.69 5.90
C GLN A 387 -9.36 8.27 5.90
N LYS A 388 -9.74 7.43 6.85
CA LYS A 388 -9.39 6.01 6.88
C LYS A 388 -10.30 5.15 5.99
N VAL A 389 -11.36 5.73 5.40
CA VAL A 389 -12.23 4.98 4.48
C VAL A 389 -11.41 4.59 3.24
N VAL A 390 -11.26 3.28 3.06
CA VAL A 390 -10.70 2.66 1.87
C VAL A 390 -11.68 2.86 0.70
N PRO A 391 -11.21 3.23 -0.51
CA PRO A 391 -12.08 3.31 -1.69
C PRO A 391 -12.85 2.01 -1.93
N GLU A 392 -14.16 2.12 -2.10
CA GLU A 392 -15.01 1.00 -2.47
C GLU A 392 -14.97 0.84 -3.99
N LEU A 393 -14.49 -0.32 -4.45
CA LEU A 393 -14.35 -0.62 -5.86
C LEU A 393 -15.55 -1.44 -6.36
N GLY A 394 -16.06 -1.10 -7.54
CA GLY A 394 -17.25 -1.73 -8.11
C GLY A 394 -17.41 -1.48 -9.61
N ASN A 395 -18.54 -1.91 -10.18
CA ASN A 395 -18.89 -1.71 -11.59
C ASN A 395 -17.77 -2.10 -12.57
N TYR A 396 -17.13 -3.24 -12.31
CA TYR A 396 -16.12 -3.78 -13.18
C TYR A 396 -16.69 -4.13 -14.55
N THR A 397 -15.87 -3.97 -15.60
CA THR A 397 -16.13 -4.58 -16.91
C THR A 397 -16.38 -6.08 -16.72
N ALA A 398 -17.40 -6.61 -17.42
CA ALA A 398 -17.79 -8.01 -17.29
C ALA A 398 -16.60 -8.95 -17.51
N GLY A 399 -16.34 -9.86 -16.57
CA GLY A 399 -15.20 -10.78 -16.59
C GLY A 399 -13.92 -10.29 -15.89
N PHE A 400 -13.89 -9.04 -15.39
CA PHE A 400 -12.70 -8.46 -14.73
C PHE A 400 -12.92 -8.10 -13.27
N ALA A 401 -14.00 -8.59 -12.66
CA ALA A 401 -14.19 -8.48 -11.22
C ALA A 401 -13.08 -9.28 -10.50
N PRO A 402 -12.33 -8.68 -9.56
CA PRO A 402 -11.29 -9.37 -8.83
C PRO A 402 -11.84 -10.58 -8.06
N ASN A 403 -11.02 -11.63 -7.92
CA ASN A 403 -11.37 -12.77 -7.08
C ASN A 403 -11.32 -12.41 -5.58
N ALA A 404 -11.59 -13.39 -4.69
CA ALA A 404 -11.58 -13.16 -3.23
C ALA A 404 -10.22 -12.66 -2.69
N GLY A 405 -9.12 -12.93 -3.39
CA GLY A 405 -7.77 -12.41 -3.09
C GLY A 405 -7.47 -11.07 -3.75
N LYS A 406 -8.48 -10.36 -4.28
CA LYS A 406 -8.37 -9.11 -5.04
C LYS A 406 -7.48 -9.19 -6.27
N GLN A 407 -7.39 -10.37 -6.88
CA GLN A 407 -6.58 -10.60 -8.06
C GLN A 407 -7.42 -10.57 -9.33
N VAL A 408 -6.90 -9.92 -10.36
CA VAL A 408 -7.35 -9.99 -11.75
C VAL A 408 -6.26 -10.69 -12.55
N GLU A 409 -6.55 -11.91 -13.00
CA GLU A 409 -5.66 -12.69 -13.84
C GLU A 409 -6.19 -12.71 -15.27
N VAL A 410 -5.33 -12.38 -16.23
CA VAL A 410 -5.67 -12.36 -17.64
C VAL A 410 -4.63 -13.11 -18.45
N TYR A 411 -5.06 -13.61 -19.61
CA TYR A 411 -4.16 -14.20 -20.58
C TYR A 411 -3.25 -13.14 -21.21
N LYS A 412 -2.20 -13.59 -21.90
CA LYS A 412 -1.09 -12.78 -22.42
C LYS A 412 -1.48 -11.57 -23.28
N ASP A 413 -2.69 -11.54 -23.84
CA ASP A 413 -3.07 -10.58 -24.85
C ASP A 413 -3.22 -9.15 -24.28
N ALA A 414 -3.07 -8.16 -25.16
CA ALA A 414 -3.36 -6.77 -24.79
C ALA A 414 -4.85 -6.62 -24.46
N ILE A 415 -5.15 -6.01 -23.32
CA ILE A 415 -6.52 -5.95 -22.82
C ILE A 415 -6.80 -4.65 -22.10
N GLU A 416 -8.05 -4.23 -22.14
CA GLU A 416 -8.53 -3.04 -21.45
C GLU A 416 -9.78 -3.38 -20.66
N PHE A 417 -9.84 -2.87 -19.43
CA PHE A 417 -11.02 -2.98 -18.59
C PHE A 417 -11.14 -1.74 -17.70
N SER A 418 -12.36 -1.48 -17.26
CA SER A 418 -12.67 -0.38 -16.36
C SER A 418 -13.37 -0.83 -15.09
N PHE A 419 -13.27 -0.01 -14.06
CA PHE A 419 -14.04 -0.12 -12.82
C PHE A 419 -14.23 1.25 -12.18
N ASP A 420 -15.19 1.34 -11.28
CA ASP A 420 -15.47 2.53 -10.49
C ASP A 420 -14.84 2.42 -9.12
N ALA A 421 -14.27 3.52 -8.62
CA ALA A 421 -13.97 3.69 -7.21
C ALA A 421 -14.88 4.77 -6.64
N THR A 422 -15.53 4.45 -5.53
CA THR A 422 -16.33 5.41 -4.76
C THR A 422 -15.67 5.61 -3.42
N ASN A 423 -15.41 6.85 -3.05
CA ASN A 423 -14.86 7.17 -1.74
C ASN A 423 -15.42 8.51 -1.26
N PRO A 424 -15.54 8.71 0.05
CA PRO A 424 -15.96 10.01 0.56
C PRO A 424 -15.03 11.19 0.22
N PHE A 425 -13.76 10.89 -0.06
CA PHE A 425 -12.76 11.82 -0.59
C PHE A 425 -12.44 11.47 -2.03
N ASP A 426 -11.76 12.38 -2.73
CA ASP A 426 -11.28 12.07 -4.07
C ASP A 426 -10.32 10.87 -4.06
N THR A 427 -10.19 10.18 -5.18
CA THR A 427 -9.33 9.00 -5.30
C THR A 427 -8.23 9.24 -6.32
N ASP A 428 -7.05 8.70 -6.05
CA ASP A 428 -5.96 8.62 -7.01
C ASP A 428 -5.49 7.16 -7.15
N TYR A 429 -4.47 6.93 -7.98
CA TYR A 429 -3.90 5.60 -8.15
C TYR A 429 -2.38 5.60 -8.04
N ARG A 430 -1.81 4.41 -7.88
CA ARG A 430 -0.38 4.14 -8.05
C ARG A 430 -0.19 2.68 -8.50
N VAL A 431 0.61 2.48 -9.54
CA VAL A 431 1.08 1.14 -9.92
C VAL A 431 2.44 0.90 -9.30
N VAL A 432 2.62 -0.23 -8.64
CA VAL A 432 3.89 -0.62 -8.00
C VAL A 432 4.18 -2.11 -8.25
N PRO A 433 5.45 -2.55 -8.10
CA PRO A 433 5.79 -3.97 -8.11
C PRO A 433 4.99 -4.77 -7.07
N GLU A 434 4.77 -6.06 -7.35
CA GLU A 434 4.10 -6.98 -6.42
C GLU A 434 4.94 -7.24 -5.16
N ILE A 435 4.30 -7.61 -4.05
CA ILE A 435 5.00 -7.93 -2.80
C ILE A 435 6.00 -9.06 -3.03
N GLY A 436 7.27 -8.81 -2.68
CA GLY A 436 8.38 -9.77 -2.84
C GLY A 436 9.17 -9.60 -4.14
N GLU A 437 8.71 -8.75 -5.07
CA GLU A 437 9.48 -8.38 -6.26
C GLU A 437 10.42 -7.19 -5.96
N PRO A 438 11.56 -7.06 -6.68
CA PRO A 438 12.43 -5.89 -6.60
C PRO A 438 11.69 -4.57 -6.88
N LEU A 439 12.07 -3.49 -6.20
CA LEU A 439 11.41 -2.18 -6.33
C LEU A 439 11.57 -1.54 -7.72
N ASP A 440 12.56 -1.97 -8.49
CA ASP A 440 12.85 -1.55 -9.87
C ASP A 440 12.19 -2.43 -10.93
N THR A 441 11.36 -3.40 -10.52
CA THR A 441 10.59 -4.24 -11.45
C THR A 441 9.74 -3.39 -12.39
N ASP A 442 9.83 -3.67 -13.69
CA ASP A 442 9.09 -2.93 -14.70
C ASP A 442 7.58 -3.17 -14.59
N VAL A 443 6.85 -2.12 -14.27
CA VAL A 443 5.37 -2.09 -14.22
C VAL A 443 4.76 -1.21 -15.32
N SER A 444 5.56 -0.76 -16.29
CA SER A 444 5.11 0.13 -17.39
C SER A 444 4.13 -0.54 -18.36
N TRP A 445 3.98 -1.86 -18.27
CA TRP A 445 2.98 -2.64 -18.99
C TRP A 445 1.54 -2.39 -18.52
N VAL A 446 1.36 -1.78 -17.33
CA VAL A 446 0.06 -1.33 -16.82
C VAL A 446 -0.06 0.18 -17.02
N LYS A 447 -1.02 0.60 -17.84
CA LYS A 447 -1.41 2.00 -17.98
C LYS A 447 -2.78 2.21 -17.36
N VAL A 448 -2.93 3.29 -16.60
CA VAL A 448 -4.19 3.64 -15.97
C VAL A 448 -4.53 5.06 -16.36
N VAL A 449 -5.78 5.26 -16.79
CA VAL A 449 -6.38 6.57 -17.03
C VAL A 449 -7.54 6.71 -16.05
N GLN A 450 -7.58 7.82 -15.31
CA GLN A 450 -8.68 8.14 -14.41
C GLN A 450 -9.58 9.21 -15.03
N SER A 451 -10.91 9.04 -14.93
CA SER A 451 -11.89 10.04 -15.35
C SER A 451 -11.84 11.29 -14.47
N GLU A 452 -12.54 12.36 -14.85
CA GLU A 452 -12.88 13.43 -13.92
C GLU A 452 -13.73 12.90 -12.75
N ALA A 453 -13.69 13.59 -11.60
CA ALA A 453 -14.45 13.18 -10.42
C ALA A 453 -15.93 13.54 -10.56
N GLU A 454 -16.80 12.55 -10.33
CA GLU A 454 -18.24 12.74 -10.28
C GLU A 454 -18.70 12.87 -8.82
N ILE A 455 -19.48 13.91 -8.52
CA ILE A 455 -20.09 14.08 -7.20
C ILE A 455 -21.38 13.26 -7.15
N THR A 456 -21.44 12.27 -6.27
CA THR A 456 -22.63 11.41 -6.13
C THR A 456 -23.54 11.90 -5.01
N LYS A 457 -24.86 11.94 -5.27
CA LYS A 457 -25.87 12.40 -4.30
C LYS A 457 -26.34 11.31 -3.32
N ALA A 458 -26.01 10.04 -3.56
CA ALA A 458 -26.60 8.90 -2.84
C ALA A 458 -25.79 8.44 -1.62
N ALA A 459 -24.52 8.83 -1.50
CA ALA A 459 -23.68 8.72 -0.32
C ALA A 459 -22.66 9.85 -0.42
N THR A 460 -22.35 10.55 0.67
CA THR A 460 -21.51 11.75 0.69
C THR A 460 -20.06 11.49 0.23
N GLY A 461 -19.81 11.37 -1.10
CA GLY A 461 -18.51 11.04 -1.68
C GLY A 461 -18.33 11.26 -3.19
N TYR A 462 -17.08 11.15 -3.62
CA TYR A 462 -16.60 11.23 -5.00
C TYR A 462 -16.60 9.84 -5.64
N LYS A 463 -16.92 9.80 -6.93
CA LYS A 463 -16.79 8.62 -7.77
C LYS A 463 -15.83 8.92 -8.92
N ARG A 464 -14.90 8.02 -9.20
CA ARG A 464 -14.06 8.03 -10.40
C ARG A 464 -14.11 6.69 -11.11
N THR A 465 -14.04 6.72 -12.42
CA THR A 465 -13.83 5.52 -13.24
C THR A 465 -12.36 5.43 -13.63
N TYR A 466 -11.76 4.26 -13.40
CA TYR A 466 -10.40 3.94 -13.81
C TYR A 466 -10.46 3.01 -15.01
N THR A 467 -9.77 3.37 -16.09
CA THR A 467 -9.56 2.52 -17.26
C THR A 467 -8.12 2.00 -17.22
N VAL A 468 -7.98 0.68 -17.16
CA VAL A 468 -6.70 -0.01 -17.07
C VAL A 468 -6.43 -0.70 -18.41
N SER A 469 -5.33 -0.33 -19.05
CA SER A 469 -4.85 -0.95 -20.29
C SER A 469 -3.56 -1.74 -19.99
N LEU A 470 -3.58 -3.04 -20.27
CA LEU A 470 -2.46 -3.95 -20.14
C LEU A 470 -1.85 -4.21 -21.52
N SER A 471 -0.54 -4.06 -21.67
CA SER A 471 0.13 -4.41 -22.92
C SER A 471 0.17 -5.93 -23.13
N GLU A 472 0.44 -6.38 -24.35
CA GLU A 472 0.66 -7.80 -24.62
C GLU A 472 1.92 -8.30 -23.88
N LEU A 473 1.86 -9.52 -23.37
CA LEU A 473 3.00 -10.28 -22.85
C LEU A 473 3.49 -11.24 -23.95
N SER A 474 4.59 -10.89 -24.62
CA SER A 474 5.10 -11.62 -25.79
C SER A 474 6.05 -12.77 -25.46
N GLY A 475 6.49 -12.93 -24.21
CA GLY A 475 7.40 -14.00 -23.78
C GLY A 475 7.51 -14.11 -22.25
N GLY A 476 8.14 -15.18 -21.78
CA GLY A 476 8.29 -15.47 -20.34
C GLY A 476 7.14 -16.32 -19.76
N THR A 477 7.00 -16.30 -18.44
CA THR A 477 5.99 -17.08 -17.70
C THR A 477 4.78 -16.23 -17.33
N SER A 478 5.02 -15.24 -16.46
CA SER A 478 4.04 -14.27 -16.00
C SER A 478 4.70 -12.97 -15.58
N ARG A 479 3.91 -11.91 -15.49
CA ARG A 479 4.29 -10.67 -14.81
C ARG A 479 3.17 -10.22 -13.87
N ARG A 480 3.55 -9.51 -12.82
CA ARG A 480 2.65 -9.07 -11.74
C ARG A 480 2.88 -7.61 -11.38
N ALA A 481 1.82 -6.96 -10.93
CA ALA A 481 1.88 -5.60 -10.39
C ALA A 481 0.71 -5.37 -9.42
N MET A 482 0.89 -4.49 -8.45
CA MET A 482 -0.22 -3.98 -7.64
C MET A 482 -0.70 -2.65 -8.21
N LEU A 483 -2.00 -2.56 -8.47
CA LEU A 483 -2.71 -1.31 -8.69
C LEU A 483 -3.36 -0.85 -7.38
N LEU A 484 -2.77 0.17 -6.77
CA LEU A 484 -3.27 0.79 -5.56
C LEU A 484 -4.27 1.88 -5.94
N ILE A 485 -5.51 1.79 -5.47
CA ILE A 485 -6.51 2.85 -5.56
C ILE A 485 -6.64 3.47 -4.17
N ARG A 486 -6.25 4.73 -4.06
CA ARG A 486 -5.99 5.35 -2.76
C ARG A 486 -6.95 6.50 -2.55
N ASN A 487 -7.35 6.67 -1.30
CA ASN A 487 -7.95 7.91 -0.85
C ASN A 487 -6.90 9.03 -1.01
N ALA A 488 -7.20 10.05 -1.81
CA ALA A 488 -6.27 11.14 -2.09
C ALA A 488 -5.96 11.98 -0.84
N ALA A 489 -6.86 11.99 0.16
CA ALA A 489 -6.64 12.65 1.44
C ALA A 489 -5.79 11.81 2.42
N ASN A 490 -5.71 10.49 2.22
CA ASN A 490 -4.85 9.59 3.00
C ASN A 490 -4.46 8.36 2.17
N VAL A 491 -3.25 8.39 1.61
CA VAL A 491 -2.74 7.33 0.71
C VAL A 491 -2.55 5.96 1.38
N THR A 492 -2.63 5.88 2.71
CA THR A 492 -2.61 4.61 3.46
C THR A 492 -3.97 3.91 3.47
N ALA A 493 -5.06 4.68 3.38
CA ALA A 493 -6.40 4.16 3.17
C ALA A 493 -6.59 3.88 1.67
N ARG A 494 -6.29 2.64 1.28
CA ARG A 494 -6.29 2.23 -0.11
C ARG A 494 -6.81 0.83 -0.27
N ASP A 495 -7.37 0.57 -1.45
CA ASP A 495 -7.59 -0.78 -1.92
C ASP A 495 -6.50 -1.16 -2.93
N THR A 496 -6.23 -2.45 -3.04
CA THR A 496 -5.19 -3.01 -3.90
C THR A 496 -5.83 -4.04 -4.82
N ILE A 497 -5.63 -3.86 -6.13
CA ILE A 497 -5.90 -4.89 -7.13
C ILE A 497 -4.57 -5.51 -7.53
N HIS A 498 -4.46 -6.82 -7.39
CA HIS A 498 -3.31 -7.60 -7.85
C HIS A 498 -3.51 -7.99 -9.31
N LEU A 499 -2.70 -7.43 -10.21
CA LEU A 499 -2.75 -7.71 -11.63
C LEU A 499 -1.75 -8.83 -11.95
N LYS A 500 -2.22 -9.88 -12.61
CA LYS A 500 -1.37 -10.96 -13.12
C LYS A 500 -1.66 -11.20 -14.60
N GLN A 501 -0.62 -11.15 -15.42
CA GLN A 501 -0.67 -11.61 -16.80
C GLN A 501 0.15 -12.87 -16.91
N THR A 502 -0.45 -13.94 -17.46
CA THR A 502 0.20 -15.25 -17.58
C THR A 502 0.08 -15.78 -19.00
N ILE A 503 1.19 -16.33 -19.51
CA ILE A 503 1.19 -17.17 -20.70
C ILE A 503 0.95 -18.60 -20.24
N TYR A 504 -0.23 -19.17 -20.52
CA TYR A 504 -0.47 -20.59 -20.30
C TYR A 504 0.13 -21.44 -21.43
N TYR A 505 0.54 -22.66 -21.09
CA TYR A 505 0.94 -23.65 -22.08
C TYR A 505 -0.26 -24.03 -22.96
N PRO A 506 -0.16 -23.96 -24.30
CA PRO A 506 -1.31 -24.12 -25.19
C PRO A 506 -2.08 -25.42 -24.96
N GLY A 507 -3.42 -25.32 -24.90
CA GLY A 507 -4.31 -26.44 -24.60
C GLY A 507 -4.48 -26.75 -23.10
N THR A 508 -3.90 -25.91 -22.22
CA THR A 508 -4.00 -26.05 -20.75
C THR A 508 -4.19 -24.68 -20.08
N GLU A 509 -4.54 -24.68 -18.80
CA GLU A 509 -4.49 -23.49 -17.92
C GLU A 509 -3.23 -23.51 -17.02
N LEU A 510 -2.20 -24.27 -17.44
CA LEU A 510 -1.00 -24.46 -16.64
C LEU A 510 0.06 -23.42 -17.02
N GLU A 511 0.63 -22.81 -15.98
CA GLU A 511 1.68 -21.81 -16.10
C GLU A 511 3.05 -22.47 -16.33
N PRO A 512 3.82 -22.06 -17.35
CA PRO A 512 5.18 -22.50 -17.58
C PRO A 512 6.14 -22.18 -16.44
N VAL A 513 7.24 -22.93 -16.39
CA VAL A 513 8.26 -22.79 -15.35
C VAL A 513 9.56 -22.32 -15.99
N SER A 514 10.06 -21.18 -15.53
CA SER A 514 11.40 -20.70 -15.90
C SER A 514 12.44 -21.43 -15.07
N LEU A 515 13.52 -21.87 -15.70
CA LEU A 515 14.68 -22.51 -15.06
C LEU A 515 15.94 -22.03 -15.77
N ASP A 516 16.79 -21.30 -15.05
CA ASP A 516 18.06 -20.75 -15.56
C ASP A 516 17.90 -19.98 -16.89
N GLY A 517 16.80 -19.23 -17.03
CA GLY A 517 16.48 -18.44 -18.22
C GLY A 517 15.86 -19.21 -19.40
N VAL A 518 15.52 -20.49 -19.20
CA VAL A 518 14.77 -21.31 -20.17
C VAL A 518 13.35 -21.52 -19.64
N VAL A 519 12.34 -21.21 -20.46
CA VAL A 519 10.93 -21.39 -20.08
C VAL A 519 10.45 -22.77 -20.53
N TRP A 520 10.22 -23.65 -19.57
CA TRP A 520 9.78 -25.03 -19.78
C TRP A 520 8.26 -25.17 -19.69
N ALA A 521 7.71 -26.03 -20.54
CA ALA A 521 6.31 -26.41 -20.47
C ALA A 521 6.02 -27.11 -19.12
N PRO A 522 4.88 -26.83 -18.47
CA PRO A 522 4.54 -27.41 -17.18
C PRO A 522 4.20 -28.89 -17.27
N VAL A 523 3.91 -29.40 -18.48
CA VAL A 523 3.54 -30.79 -18.78
C VAL A 523 4.22 -31.28 -20.06
N ASN A 524 4.23 -32.61 -20.27
CA ASN A 524 4.67 -33.22 -21.53
C ASN A 524 3.67 -32.88 -22.65
N VAL A 525 4.12 -32.98 -23.91
CA VAL A 525 3.23 -32.80 -25.06
C VAL A 525 2.02 -33.73 -24.95
N GLY A 526 0.81 -33.16 -25.00
CA GLY A 526 -0.46 -33.89 -24.93
C GLY A 526 -1.03 -34.12 -23.53
N ALA A 527 -0.24 -33.91 -22.46
CA ALA A 527 -0.75 -33.92 -21.11
C ALA A 527 -1.51 -32.61 -20.80
N THR A 528 -2.48 -32.69 -19.90
CA THR A 528 -3.32 -31.56 -19.48
C THR A 528 -3.25 -31.30 -17.97
N LYS A 529 -2.58 -32.18 -17.21
CA LYS A 529 -2.42 -32.11 -15.76
C LYS A 529 -0.96 -32.28 -15.37
N ILE A 530 -0.54 -31.58 -14.32
CA ILE A 530 0.77 -31.79 -13.69
C ILE A 530 0.82 -33.20 -13.12
N ALA A 531 1.88 -33.94 -13.44
CA ALA A 531 2.10 -35.27 -12.88
C ALA A 531 2.36 -35.18 -11.37
N ILE A 532 1.65 -35.98 -10.59
CA ILE A 532 1.82 -36.06 -9.13
C ILE A 532 2.28 -37.46 -8.75
N LYS A 533 1.52 -38.48 -9.17
CA LYS A 533 1.84 -39.90 -9.05
C LYS A 533 0.98 -40.70 -10.01
N LEU A 534 1.50 -41.81 -10.50
CA LEU A 534 0.70 -42.80 -11.21
C LEU A 534 0.41 -43.92 -10.22
N THR A 535 -0.82 -44.34 -10.07
CA THR A 535 -1.21 -45.52 -9.27
C THR A 535 -2.18 -46.34 -10.11
N GLU A 536 -2.34 -47.63 -9.81
CA GLU A 536 -3.39 -48.43 -10.46
C GLU A 536 -4.78 -47.81 -10.22
N ASP A 537 -5.00 -47.18 -9.07
CA ASP A 537 -6.26 -46.50 -8.74
C ASP A 537 -6.55 -45.25 -9.61
N ASN A 538 -5.53 -44.66 -10.27
CA ASN A 538 -5.70 -43.48 -11.13
C ASN A 538 -5.36 -43.74 -12.61
N LYS A 539 -5.37 -45.02 -13.03
CA LYS A 539 -5.02 -45.46 -14.38
C LYS A 539 -5.73 -44.70 -15.51
N ASP A 540 -7.00 -44.36 -15.30
CA ASP A 540 -7.80 -43.60 -16.26
C ASP A 540 -7.26 -42.18 -16.51
N ASP A 541 -6.46 -41.64 -15.60
CA ASP A 541 -5.88 -40.29 -15.67
C ASP A 541 -4.39 -40.29 -16.08
N TRP A 542 -3.78 -41.46 -16.28
CA TRP A 542 -2.36 -41.57 -16.62
C TRP A 542 -1.99 -40.76 -17.85
N PHE A 543 -2.79 -40.85 -18.91
CA PHE A 543 -2.55 -40.07 -20.12
C PHE A 543 -2.60 -38.56 -19.88
N ASN A 544 -3.53 -38.08 -19.05
CA ASN A 544 -3.65 -36.64 -18.78
C ASN A 544 -2.43 -36.09 -18.01
N GLN A 545 -1.70 -36.95 -17.29
CA GLN A 545 -0.45 -36.62 -16.60
C GLN A 545 0.80 -36.87 -17.47
N SER A 546 0.75 -37.86 -18.37
CA SER A 546 1.91 -38.35 -19.13
C SER A 546 2.04 -37.85 -20.54
N GLY A 547 0.92 -37.61 -21.23
CA GLY A 547 0.90 -37.14 -22.59
C GLY A 547 1.32 -38.20 -23.61
N TYR A 548 1.97 -37.76 -24.67
CA TYR A 548 2.37 -38.58 -25.80
C TYR A 548 3.86 -38.89 -25.80
N LEU A 549 4.20 -40.00 -26.46
CA LEU A 549 5.56 -40.36 -26.87
C LEU A 549 5.72 -40.13 -28.37
N PHE A 550 6.95 -39.89 -28.82
CA PHE A 550 7.23 -39.59 -30.23
C PHE A 550 8.45 -40.36 -30.70
N GLN A 551 8.42 -40.91 -31.92
CA GLN A 551 9.66 -41.27 -32.61
C GLN A 551 10.37 -40.01 -33.08
N TRP A 552 11.69 -39.99 -32.98
CA TRP A 552 12.43 -38.75 -33.20
C TRP A 552 12.20 -38.20 -34.61
N GLY A 553 11.94 -36.90 -34.70
CA GLY A 553 11.65 -36.20 -35.96
C GLY A 553 10.20 -36.33 -36.44
N ARG A 554 9.30 -37.05 -35.76
CA ARG A 554 7.88 -37.14 -36.16
C ARG A 554 7.01 -36.20 -35.34
N LYS A 555 6.01 -35.60 -36.00
CA LYS A 555 4.89 -34.93 -35.32
C LYS A 555 3.82 -35.91 -34.82
N THR A 556 3.80 -37.12 -35.38
CA THR A 556 2.85 -38.19 -35.03
C THR A 556 3.08 -38.68 -33.60
N PRO A 557 2.08 -38.57 -32.70
CA PRO A 557 2.18 -39.01 -31.33
C PRO A 557 1.75 -40.48 -31.10
N PHE A 558 2.25 -41.09 -30.03
CA PHE A 558 1.83 -42.39 -29.51
C PHE A 558 1.33 -42.24 -28.07
N LYS A 559 0.15 -42.78 -27.77
CA LYS A 559 -0.52 -42.53 -26.49
C LYS A 559 0.18 -43.29 -25.35
N TYR A 560 0.45 -42.60 -24.24
CA TYR A 560 0.92 -43.25 -23.01
C TYR A 560 -0.08 -44.31 -22.52
N GLY A 561 0.41 -45.47 -22.09
CA GLY A 561 -0.38 -46.52 -21.43
C GLY A 561 -1.28 -47.36 -22.34
N VAL A 562 -1.27 -47.16 -23.67
CA VAL A 562 -2.07 -47.94 -24.63
C VAL A 562 -1.18 -48.86 -25.43
N SER A 563 -1.43 -50.15 -25.59
CA SER A 563 -0.61 -50.97 -26.50
C SER A 563 -0.94 -50.68 -27.98
N ASP A 564 -0.29 -49.67 -28.57
CA ASP A 564 -0.33 -49.46 -30.03
C ASP A 564 0.19 -50.71 -30.76
N ILE A 565 -0.40 -51.02 -31.93
CA ILE A 565 0.07 -52.15 -32.75
C ILE A 565 1.30 -51.68 -33.53
N PRO A 566 2.50 -52.18 -33.21
CA PRO A 566 3.71 -51.81 -33.92
C PRO A 566 3.68 -52.39 -35.34
N VAL A 567 4.26 -51.68 -36.31
CA VAL A 567 4.34 -52.10 -37.71
C VAL A 567 5.79 -52.24 -38.14
N THR A 568 6.12 -53.34 -38.81
CA THR A 568 7.40 -53.51 -39.51
C THR A 568 7.15 -53.38 -41.02
N PRO A 569 7.49 -52.24 -41.64
CA PRO A 569 7.32 -52.05 -43.08
C PRO A 569 8.15 -53.05 -43.88
N VAL A 570 7.68 -53.40 -45.08
CA VAL A 570 8.45 -54.24 -46.03
C VAL A 570 9.73 -53.51 -46.48
N SER A 571 9.66 -52.18 -46.59
CA SER A 571 10.80 -51.29 -46.82
C SER A 571 10.64 -50.04 -45.96
N TYR A 572 11.73 -49.58 -45.34
CA TYR A 572 11.70 -48.36 -44.52
C TYR A 572 11.63 -47.13 -45.43
N PRO A 573 10.73 -46.18 -45.15
CA PRO A 573 10.59 -44.97 -45.95
C PRO A 573 11.80 -44.07 -45.76
N THR A 574 12.08 -43.17 -46.70
CA THR A 574 12.89 -41.98 -46.39
C THR A 574 12.17 -41.09 -45.38
N TYR A 575 12.89 -40.17 -44.72
CA TYR A 575 12.27 -39.25 -43.77
C TYR A 575 11.11 -38.47 -44.40
N ALA A 576 11.32 -37.93 -45.61
CA ALA A 576 10.32 -37.15 -46.34
C ALA A 576 9.06 -37.96 -46.68
N GLU A 577 9.23 -39.23 -47.08
CA GLU A 577 8.10 -40.13 -47.34
C GLU A 577 7.37 -40.48 -46.03
N GLY A 578 8.11 -40.80 -44.97
CA GLY A 578 7.52 -41.32 -43.73
C GLY A 578 6.79 -40.28 -42.87
N VAL A 579 7.03 -38.97 -43.09
CA VAL A 579 6.25 -37.88 -42.48
C VAL A 579 5.11 -37.36 -43.37
N ALA A 580 5.04 -37.81 -44.64
CA ALA A 580 3.98 -37.40 -45.55
C ALA A 580 2.63 -37.97 -45.11
N THR A 581 1.57 -37.17 -45.26
CA THR A 581 0.21 -37.55 -44.84
C THR A 581 -0.35 -38.77 -45.57
N GLU A 582 0.13 -39.02 -46.78
CA GLU A 582 -0.28 -40.11 -47.67
C GLU A 582 0.48 -41.42 -47.43
N TYR A 583 1.49 -41.43 -46.56
CA TYR A 583 2.21 -42.65 -46.23
C TYR A 583 1.32 -43.61 -45.44
N GLU A 584 1.25 -44.87 -45.88
CA GLU A 584 0.34 -45.89 -45.34
C GLU A 584 0.55 -46.20 -43.84
N HIS A 585 1.71 -45.81 -43.29
CA HIS A 585 2.07 -45.99 -41.88
C HIS A 585 2.39 -44.66 -41.19
N ALA A 586 1.86 -43.54 -41.71
CA ALA A 586 2.08 -42.19 -41.17
C ALA A 586 1.61 -42.01 -39.71
N ASP A 587 0.66 -42.83 -39.25
CA ASP A 587 0.11 -42.88 -37.89
C ASP A 587 0.56 -44.10 -37.06
N ALA A 588 1.31 -45.04 -37.66
CA ALA A 588 1.76 -46.25 -36.99
C ALA A 588 3.12 -46.11 -36.30
N PHE A 589 3.33 -46.87 -35.23
CA PHE A 589 4.64 -46.99 -34.56
C PHE A 589 5.52 -47.95 -35.35
N ILE A 590 6.58 -47.43 -35.99
CA ILE A 590 7.42 -48.20 -36.92
C ILE A 590 8.54 -48.90 -36.14
N VAL A 591 8.63 -50.23 -36.24
CA VAL A 591 9.57 -51.08 -35.51
C VAL A 591 10.31 -52.04 -36.44
N GLY A 592 11.31 -52.75 -35.88
CA GLY A 592 12.03 -53.84 -36.54
C GLY A 592 13.45 -53.46 -36.94
N ASN A 593 13.68 -52.19 -37.24
CA ASN A 593 15.01 -51.59 -37.36
C ASN A 593 15.28 -50.80 -36.08
N VAL A 594 16.13 -51.38 -35.22
CA VAL A 594 16.39 -50.84 -33.88
C VAL A 594 17.06 -49.46 -33.91
N THR A 595 17.68 -49.05 -35.02
CA THR A 595 18.39 -47.76 -35.07
C THR A 595 17.53 -46.61 -35.57
N SER A 596 16.63 -46.84 -36.52
CA SER A 596 15.85 -45.79 -37.19
C SER A 596 14.57 -46.32 -37.82
N TRP A 597 13.52 -45.49 -37.79
CA TRP A 597 12.25 -45.74 -38.45
C TRP A 597 12.23 -45.30 -39.93
N PHE A 598 13.31 -44.67 -40.41
CA PHE A 598 13.48 -44.24 -41.80
C PHE A 598 14.88 -44.57 -42.34
N SER A 599 14.98 -44.80 -43.65
CA SER A 599 16.13 -45.40 -44.31
C SER A 599 17.30 -44.44 -44.51
N ASP A 600 17.04 -43.15 -44.73
CA ASP A 600 18.06 -42.13 -45.01
C ASP A 600 18.48 -41.32 -43.76
N TYR A 601 18.24 -41.87 -42.55
CA TYR A 601 18.66 -41.22 -41.31
C TYR A 601 20.17 -41.02 -41.21
N LYS A 602 20.96 -41.92 -41.81
CA LYS A 602 22.42 -41.79 -41.92
C LYS A 602 22.89 -42.45 -43.20
N ASN A 603 23.38 -41.67 -44.17
CA ASN A 603 23.79 -42.20 -45.47
C ASN A 603 25.08 -43.05 -45.37
N THR A 604 25.19 -44.04 -46.27
CA THR A 604 26.30 -45.01 -46.29
C THR A 604 27.63 -44.31 -46.57
N GLY A 605 28.53 -44.34 -45.58
CA GLY A 605 29.78 -43.55 -45.54
C GLY A 605 29.92 -42.74 -44.24
N GLY A 606 28.81 -42.53 -43.52
CA GLY A 606 28.83 -42.08 -42.11
C GLY A 606 28.96 -40.56 -41.88
N ILE A 607 28.91 -39.75 -42.94
CA ILE A 607 29.26 -38.31 -42.86
C ILE A 607 28.03 -37.38 -43.04
N SER A 608 26.89 -37.86 -43.55
CA SER A 608 25.73 -37.00 -43.82
C SER A 608 24.40 -37.63 -43.43
N PHE A 609 23.56 -36.84 -42.76
CA PHE A 609 22.17 -37.18 -42.43
C PHE A 609 21.24 -36.99 -43.65
N SER A 610 19.96 -37.31 -43.48
CA SER A 610 18.92 -36.98 -44.46
C SER A 610 19.03 -35.52 -44.88
N PRO A 611 18.94 -35.19 -46.19
CA PRO A 611 19.12 -33.83 -46.70
C PRO A 611 18.04 -32.85 -46.21
N VAL A 612 16.96 -33.36 -45.61
CA VAL A 612 15.88 -32.55 -45.02
C VAL A 612 16.33 -31.90 -43.71
N PHE A 613 17.29 -32.49 -43.00
CA PHE A 613 17.68 -32.00 -41.68
C PHE A 613 18.64 -30.82 -41.78
N LYS A 614 18.34 -29.79 -40.98
CA LYS A 614 19.29 -28.70 -40.72
C LYS A 614 20.33 -29.19 -39.73
N THR A 615 21.59 -28.84 -39.96
CA THR A 615 22.69 -29.14 -39.04
C THR A 615 23.11 -27.89 -38.27
N ASN A 616 23.41 -28.03 -36.97
CA ASN A 616 23.99 -26.96 -36.18
C ASN A 616 25.52 -26.83 -36.45
N SER A 617 26.18 -25.91 -35.74
CA SER A 617 27.63 -25.69 -35.84
C SER A 617 28.48 -26.88 -35.40
N ASP A 618 27.93 -27.76 -34.57
CA ASP A 618 28.60 -28.96 -34.06
C ASP A 618 28.45 -30.15 -35.03
N GLY A 619 27.72 -29.97 -36.12
CA GLY A 619 27.44 -31.00 -37.12
C GLY A 619 26.29 -31.93 -36.74
N ASP A 620 25.56 -31.66 -35.67
CA ASP A 620 24.37 -32.41 -35.28
C ASP A 620 23.18 -32.01 -36.16
N ALA A 621 22.41 -33.00 -36.60
CA ALA A 621 21.10 -32.74 -37.20
C ALA A 621 20.10 -32.31 -36.12
N LEU A 622 19.22 -31.37 -36.46
CA LEU A 622 18.20 -30.86 -35.55
C LEU A 622 16.83 -31.41 -35.90
N TRP A 623 15.99 -31.58 -34.88
CA TRP A 623 14.58 -31.90 -35.05
C TRP A 623 13.92 -30.91 -36.03
N PRO A 624 13.32 -31.36 -37.15
CA PRO A 624 12.78 -30.46 -38.16
C PRO A 624 11.62 -29.63 -37.63
N ARG A 625 11.65 -28.31 -37.87
CA ARG A 625 10.66 -27.38 -37.29
C ARG A 625 9.24 -27.61 -37.82
N GLU A 626 9.12 -28.01 -39.08
CA GLU A 626 7.86 -28.39 -39.71
C GLU A 626 7.19 -29.59 -39.03
N ASN A 627 7.99 -30.47 -38.41
CA ASN A 627 7.56 -31.68 -37.73
C ASN A 627 7.80 -31.60 -36.21
N ASP A 628 7.91 -30.38 -35.67
CA ASP A 628 7.99 -30.16 -34.24
C ASP A 628 6.64 -30.54 -33.59
N PRO A 629 6.61 -31.48 -32.64
CA PRO A 629 5.38 -31.87 -31.95
C PRO A 629 4.94 -30.84 -30.90
N CYS A 630 5.78 -29.87 -30.56
CA CYS A 630 5.41 -28.81 -29.64
C CYS A 630 4.39 -27.83 -30.25
N PRO A 631 3.50 -27.24 -29.43
CA PRO A 631 2.57 -26.21 -29.89
C PRO A 631 3.28 -24.98 -30.48
N SER A 632 2.55 -24.16 -31.24
CA SER A 632 3.10 -22.91 -31.79
C SER A 632 3.69 -22.01 -30.70
N GLY A 633 4.90 -21.48 -30.92
CA GLY A 633 5.67 -20.71 -29.93
C GLY A 633 6.46 -21.57 -28.93
N TRP A 634 6.46 -22.89 -29.13
CA TRP A 634 7.20 -23.87 -28.33
C TRP A 634 7.95 -24.83 -29.25
N ARG A 635 9.00 -25.45 -28.69
CA ARG A 635 9.85 -26.37 -29.44
C ARG A 635 10.41 -27.49 -28.59
N VAL A 636 10.92 -28.52 -29.27
CA VAL A 636 11.74 -29.55 -28.63
C VAL A 636 13.00 -28.89 -28.01
N PRO A 637 13.36 -29.21 -26.75
CA PRO A 637 14.55 -28.67 -26.11
C PRO A 637 15.83 -29.11 -26.83
N THR A 638 16.88 -28.30 -26.75
CA THR A 638 18.22 -28.66 -27.22
C THR A 638 18.92 -29.54 -26.20
N LYS A 639 19.99 -30.22 -26.63
CA LYS A 639 20.87 -30.98 -25.75
C LYS A 639 21.33 -30.15 -24.55
N ASN A 640 21.79 -28.92 -24.78
CA ASN A 640 22.31 -28.06 -23.71
C ASN A 640 21.23 -27.64 -22.70
N GLU A 641 19.99 -27.44 -23.15
CA GLU A 641 18.85 -27.17 -22.25
C GLU A 641 18.51 -28.41 -21.42
N CYS A 642 18.53 -29.60 -22.03
CA CYS A 642 18.40 -30.86 -21.31
C CYS A 642 19.55 -31.10 -20.31
N GLU A 643 20.78 -30.72 -20.64
CA GLU A 643 21.94 -30.77 -19.71
C GLU A 643 21.70 -29.88 -18.49
N ALA A 644 21.23 -28.65 -18.71
CA ALA A 644 20.89 -27.75 -17.61
C ALA A 644 19.76 -28.30 -16.73
N LEU A 645 18.73 -28.89 -17.33
CA LEU A 645 17.65 -29.55 -16.57
C LEU A 645 18.17 -30.75 -15.77
N LYS A 646 19.04 -31.58 -16.36
CA LYS A 646 19.65 -32.75 -15.70
C LYS A 646 20.30 -32.37 -14.38
N ASP A 647 21.09 -31.30 -14.38
CA ASP A 647 21.86 -30.84 -13.21
C ASP A 647 20.95 -30.38 -12.06
N LYS A 648 19.64 -30.23 -12.28
CA LYS A 648 18.67 -29.74 -11.28
C LYS A 648 17.71 -30.84 -10.80
N LEU A 649 17.81 -32.05 -11.33
CA LEU A 649 17.03 -33.20 -10.87
C LEU A 649 17.57 -33.69 -9.51
N HIS A 650 17.33 -32.94 -8.44
CA HIS A 650 17.65 -33.32 -7.05
C HIS A 650 16.36 -33.71 -6.32
N ASP A 651 16.45 -34.69 -5.41
CA ASP A 651 15.33 -35.44 -4.81
C ASP A 651 14.56 -36.30 -5.83
N ARG A 652 14.83 -37.61 -5.80
CA ARG A 652 14.33 -38.60 -6.77
C ARG A 652 13.46 -39.65 -6.09
N PRO A 653 12.65 -40.38 -6.89
CA PRO A 653 12.07 -41.64 -6.49
C PRO A 653 13.07 -42.53 -5.76
N GLY A 654 12.91 -42.69 -4.45
CA GLY A 654 13.72 -43.61 -3.66
C GLY A 654 13.23 -45.05 -3.77
N THR A 655 12.16 -45.29 -4.54
CA THR A 655 11.40 -46.53 -4.49
C THR A 655 11.00 -47.03 -5.87
N THR A 656 10.87 -48.35 -6.00
CA THR A 656 10.36 -49.06 -7.19
C THR A 656 8.83 -48.99 -7.28
N THR A 657 8.21 -47.94 -6.74
CA THR A 657 6.75 -47.85 -6.63
C THR A 657 6.22 -46.68 -7.45
N PHE A 658 5.10 -46.96 -8.11
CA PHE A 658 4.26 -46.06 -8.89
C PHE A 658 3.97 -44.72 -8.17
N ASP A 659 3.94 -44.72 -6.83
CA ASP A 659 3.68 -43.57 -5.97
C ASP A 659 4.75 -42.47 -5.96
N ASP A 660 5.97 -42.71 -6.47
CA ASP A 660 7.12 -41.79 -6.38
C ASP A 660 7.72 -41.44 -7.76
N CYS A 661 6.96 -41.58 -8.86
CA CYS A 661 7.49 -41.48 -10.23
C CYS A 661 7.73 -40.06 -10.78
N VAL A 662 7.83 -39.02 -9.94
CA VAL A 662 7.93 -37.62 -10.37
C VAL A 662 9.11 -36.91 -9.71
N CYS A 663 10.05 -36.43 -10.52
CA CYS A 663 11.10 -35.53 -10.06
C CYS A 663 10.56 -34.09 -9.99
N LEU A 664 10.75 -33.40 -8.87
CA LEU A 664 10.36 -32.00 -8.70
C LEU A 664 11.59 -31.10 -8.76
N VAL A 665 11.70 -30.32 -9.83
CA VAL A 665 12.80 -29.37 -10.01
C VAL A 665 12.37 -27.99 -9.53
N SER A 666 13.15 -27.37 -8.65
CA SER A 666 12.94 -25.97 -8.26
C SER A 666 13.34 -25.05 -9.42
N GLY A 667 12.35 -24.42 -10.03
CA GLY A 667 12.50 -23.34 -10.99
C GLY A 667 12.63 -21.98 -10.31
N ASP A 668 12.66 -20.95 -11.14
CA ASP A 668 12.79 -19.56 -10.71
C ASP A 668 11.58 -19.13 -9.87
N MET A 669 11.80 -18.22 -8.92
CA MET A 669 10.76 -17.70 -8.00
C MET A 669 10.02 -18.78 -7.18
N GLY A 670 10.67 -19.93 -6.94
CA GLY A 670 10.12 -20.99 -6.08
C GLY A 670 9.04 -21.85 -6.74
N LYS A 671 8.79 -21.69 -8.04
CA LYS A 671 7.91 -22.60 -8.81
C LYS A 671 8.57 -23.97 -8.96
N LYS A 672 7.78 -25.04 -9.00
CA LYS A 672 8.29 -26.40 -9.19
C LYS A 672 7.90 -26.93 -10.57
N LEU A 673 8.87 -27.48 -11.28
CA LEU A 673 8.69 -28.19 -12.54
C LEU A 673 8.65 -29.70 -12.27
N ALA A 674 7.52 -30.33 -12.59
CA ALA A 674 7.34 -31.78 -12.46
C ALA A 674 7.84 -32.50 -13.71
N ILE A 675 8.89 -33.32 -13.55
CA ILE A 675 9.50 -34.14 -14.60
C ILE A 675 9.29 -35.62 -14.27
N PRO A 676 8.26 -36.26 -14.87
CA PRO A 676 7.89 -37.62 -14.54
C PRO A 676 8.71 -38.72 -15.23
N ALA A 677 8.87 -39.86 -14.57
CA ALA A 677 9.56 -41.08 -15.02
C ALA A 677 8.60 -42.02 -15.78
N PHE A 678 8.20 -41.64 -17.00
CA PHE A 678 7.18 -42.35 -17.78
C PHE A 678 7.70 -43.40 -18.76
N GLY A 679 8.97 -43.77 -18.70
CA GLY A 679 9.55 -44.79 -19.56
C GLY A 679 9.56 -44.40 -21.04
N TYR A 680 9.61 -45.40 -21.92
CA TYR A 680 9.64 -45.24 -23.37
C TYR A 680 9.10 -46.47 -24.09
N ARG A 681 8.89 -46.39 -25.42
CA ARG A 681 8.67 -47.57 -26.28
C ARG A 681 9.92 -47.96 -27.02
N ALA A 682 10.25 -49.24 -26.99
CA ALA A 682 11.41 -49.79 -27.66
C ALA A 682 11.21 -49.92 -29.18
N ALA A 683 12.22 -49.51 -29.94
CA ALA A 683 12.27 -49.64 -31.41
C ALA A 683 12.18 -51.08 -31.94
N LYS A 684 12.47 -52.08 -31.10
CA LYS A 684 12.53 -53.50 -31.51
C LYS A 684 11.15 -54.06 -31.84
N ASP A 685 10.19 -53.82 -30.96
CA ASP A 685 8.89 -54.49 -30.94
C ASP A 685 7.77 -53.61 -30.34
N GLY A 686 8.07 -52.35 -29.99
CA GLY A 686 7.08 -51.44 -29.41
C GLY A 686 6.67 -51.75 -27.99
N GLU A 687 7.39 -52.65 -27.32
CA GLU A 687 7.22 -52.91 -25.90
C GLU A 687 7.47 -51.63 -25.10
N TYR A 688 6.63 -51.43 -24.08
CA TYR A 688 6.71 -50.28 -23.20
C TYR A 688 7.62 -50.60 -22.01
N ILE A 689 8.73 -49.88 -21.87
CA ILE A 689 9.79 -50.16 -20.89
C ILE A 689 9.89 -49.03 -19.87
N GLY A 690 10.12 -49.37 -18.59
CA GLY A 690 10.48 -48.40 -17.54
C GLY A 690 9.34 -47.53 -17.01
N GLN A 691 8.08 -47.98 -17.15
CA GLN A 691 6.90 -47.25 -16.65
C GLN A 691 7.03 -46.94 -15.16
N ALA A 692 6.85 -45.67 -14.80
CA ALA A 692 6.96 -45.15 -13.45
C ALA A 692 8.36 -45.35 -12.80
N PHE A 693 9.38 -45.71 -13.58
CA PHE A 693 10.70 -46.07 -13.08
C PHE A 693 11.84 -45.29 -13.74
N THR A 694 11.79 -45.11 -15.06
CA THR A 694 12.81 -44.34 -15.79
C THR A 694 12.18 -43.16 -16.52
N GLY A 695 12.85 -42.01 -16.50
CA GLY A 695 12.51 -40.86 -17.32
C GLY A 695 13.35 -40.83 -18.59
N HIS A 696 12.70 -40.78 -19.74
CA HIS A 696 13.35 -40.65 -21.03
C HIS A 696 12.73 -39.49 -21.82
N TYR A 697 13.55 -38.49 -22.12
CA TYR A 697 13.11 -37.26 -22.77
C TYR A 697 13.98 -36.93 -23.98
N TRP A 698 13.32 -36.63 -25.10
CA TRP A 698 14.04 -36.20 -26.29
C TRP A 698 14.69 -34.83 -26.12
N SER A 699 15.89 -34.71 -26.67
CA SER A 699 16.39 -33.43 -27.16
C SER A 699 16.29 -33.37 -28.69
N SER A 700 16.46 -32.17 -29.23
CA SER A 700 16.41 -31.91 -30.66
C SER A 700 17.69 -32.33 -31.40
N ASN A 701 18.75 -32.75 -30.71
CA ASN A 701 20.05 -33.04 -31.32
C ASN A 701 20.20 -34.52 -31.72
N LEU A 702 20.20 -34.79 -33.02
CA LEU A 702 20.68 -36.04 -33.62
C LEU A 702 22.19 -35.93 -33.86
N LEU A 703 22.95 -36.63 -33.01
CA LEU A 703 24.41 -36.56 -32.98
C LEU A 703 25.02 -37.24 -34.19
N SER A 704 26.21 -36.81 -34.62
CA SER A 704 26.98 -37.41 -35.73
C SER A 704 27.17 -38.93 -35.65
N SER A 705 27.06 -39.53 -34.45
CA SER A 705 27.03 -40.98 -34.25
C SER A 705 25.82 -41.66 -34.92
N GLY A 706 24.73 -40.94 -35.18
CA GLY A 706 23.46 -41.48 -35.66
C GLY A 706 22.46 -41.79 -34.54
N ASN A 707 22.79 -41.42 -33.29
CA ASN A 707 21.90 -41.51 -32.14
C ASN A 707 21.46 -40.11 -31.69
N VAL A 708 20.31 -40.03 -31.05
CA VAL A 708 19.77 -38.78 -30.56
C VAL A 708 20.15 -38.59 -29.11
N SER A 709 20.59 -37.39 -28.74
CA SER A 709 20.79 -37.04 -27.34
C SER A 709 19.46 -37.03 -26.58
N SER A 710 19.42 -37.71 -25.44
CA SER A 710 18.22 -37.83 -24.61
C SER A 710 18.56 -37.68 -23.14
N LEU A 711 17.71 -36.95 -22.41
CA LEU A 711 17.77 -36.92 -20.96
C LEU A 711 17.25 -38.25 -20.41
N TYR A 712 18.09 -38.90 -19.61
CA TYR A 712 17.78 -40.13 -18.88
C TYR A 712 17.86 -39.87 -17.39
N PHE A 713 16.88 -40.39 -16.63
CA PHE A 713 17.02 -40.51 -15.20
C PHE A 713 16.27 -41.72 -14.63
N ASP A 714 16.83 -42.29 -13.57
CA ASP A 714 16.30 -43.37 -12.75
C ASP A 714 16.76 -43.14 -11.29
N VAL A 715 17.57 -44.04 -10.72
CA VAL A 715 18.38 -43.77 -9.53
C VAL A 715 19.54 -42.79 -9.79
N GLY A 716 19.98 -42.67 -11.05
CA GLY A 716 20.97 -41.68 -11.53
C GLY A 716 20.40 -40.79 -12.63
N GLU A 717 21.19 -39.87 -13.14
CA GLU A 717 20.82 -38.92 -14.19
C GLU A 717 21.96 -38.77 -15.20
N SER A 718 21.63 -38.76 -16.48
CA SER A 718 22.64 -38.57 -17.53
C SER A 718 22.02 -37.97 -18.78
N ILE A 719 22.86 -37.31 -19.58
CA ILE A 719 22.56 -37.13 -20.99
C ILE A 719 23.11 -38.34 -21.72
N GLY A 720 22.21 -39.25 -22.04
CA GLY A 720 22.50 -40.44 -22.80
C GLY A 720 22.20 -40.24 -24.29
N THR A 721 22.17 -41.36 -25.00
CA THR A 721 21.76 -41.41 -26.40
C THR A 721 20.73 -42.50 -26.60
N SER A 722 19.65 -42.21 -27.31
CA SER A 722 18.62 -43.19 -27.68
C SER A 722 18.53 -43.35 -29.19
N TYR A 723 17.89 -44.42 -29.66
CA TYR A 723 17.74 -44.66 -31.09
C TYR A 723 16.60 -43.82 -31.66
N VAL A 724 16.76 -43.38 -32.91
CA VAL A 724 15.77 -42.54 -33.60
C VAL A 724 14.39 -43.22 -33.65
N ALA A 725 14.37 -44.56 -33.67
CA ALA A 725 13.17 -45.39 -33.70
C ALA A 725 12.47 -45.58 -32.34
N ASP A 726 13.10 -45.26 -31.20
CA ASP A 726 12.42 -45.34 -29.90
C ASP A 726 11.33 -44.27 -29.80
N ALA A 727 10.29 -44.47 -28.97
CA ALA A 727 9.34 -43.40 -28.65
C ALA A 727 9.56 -42.88 -27.22
N LEU A 728 10.00 -41.62 -27.10
CA LEU A 728 10.25 -40.96 -25.81
C LEU A 728 9.33 -39.75 -25.62
N SER A 729 9.24 -39.29 -24.37
CA SER A 729 8.49 -38.09 -24.00
C SER A 729 9.18 -36.82 -24.49
N ILE A 730 8.40 -35.75 -24.69
CA ILE A 730 8.92 -34.41 -25.01
C ILE A 730 8.38 -33.42 -23.99
N ARG A 731 9.31 -32.67 -23.40
CA ARG A 731 9.04 -31.55 -22.51
C ARG A 731 9.46 -30.26 -23.22
N CYS A 732 8.49 -29.57 -23.81
CA CYS A 732 8.77 -28.41 -24.67
C CYS A 732 9.41 -27.25 -23.90
N VAL A 733 10.13 -26.40 -24.63
CA VAL A 733 10.59 -25.08 -24.17
C VAL A 733 10.03 -23.99 -25.07
N GLN A 734 9.83 -22.79 -24.53
CA GLN A 734 9.34 -21.65 -25.30
C GLN A 734 10.37 -21.24 -26.36
N ASP A 735 9.90 -20.91 -27.56
CA ASP A 735 10.75 -20.32 -28.58
C ASP A 735 11.25 -18.93 -28.13
N LYS A 736 12.51 -18.63 -28.43
CA LYS A 736 13.16 -17.37 -28.08
C LYS A 736 12.79 -16.26 -29.05
#